data_AF-A0A6B3Q6W5-F1
#
_entry.id   AF-A0A6B3Q6W5-F1
#
_cell.length_a   1.000
_cell.length_b   1.000
_cell.length_c   1.000
_cell.angle_alpha   90.00
_cell.angle_beta   90.00
_cell.angle_gamma   90.00
#
_symmetry.space_group_name_H-M   'P 1'
#
loop_
_entity.id
_entity.type
_entity.pdbx_description
1 polymer ?
#
loop_
_entity_poly.entity_id
_entity_poly.type
_entity_poly.pdbx_seq_one_letter_code
_entity_poly.pdbx_strand_id
1 'polypeptide(L)'
;MKKKKSVWFMMVAILMGFIPPILTACSSIAHAIETQPDKIVDQAGLKVISSVSSDGNSLNWELQYEKSVASDGNDQALKFKVTADGEAIAFNEDASFAVNDDQWFAEKDFSKQSQGSLSFTTVLNVSKVALEIQADATKTDGTQAVTINKNILTSAVEGPHALKLPAVATQETTEVSATSPTIAKETTSSQETETTAQTEEASEATSSEINSSRVVVGASNLEYFSGISAFSSINYSNIAPEYTTDATKGTFPTNSWQPAGQTNVINHQGNKERNFATWDGVTSWNGDPSDTTHSYIQYGEKQTDFAIRKYAKETSKPGLYDVYLNVKGNKQQDIKPVDIVLVVDMSGSMESSQRNGWNDRAGAARNGVKNFLTSIQNAGLGNYVNVGLIGFSSPGYIGGKSGYISVKLGKVGNASQQQAINGALSPRFQGGTYTQIGLRQGSAMLNADTSGNKKMMILLTDGVPTFSDKVKNSVMENGILYGTNFGTTRDEPGYTAELRWPYTDSSGHRIYDTWPATLGEAKKAKDSGNVVHALGIQLAGDDGYWSEGYMSDEEVRQNMELIPTSPDLYEDADSADAVEAYLNNQANDIIKNFNTVTDGTITDPIGTQFQYANNQATVTSVGKQTVPASELPSAAIQDGQLTVNHMNLGQDQEVQIHYQVRINTEDKDFTPEKWYPMNGQTTLTPNGDNPDNKVDFGVPSAKAPGVKLNLKKIWEEYDKDTSKRPDSLDFTLNRKDTTESNSWKQGFIRLSKSDVATDTNVWEKTNIEKVAETQGATESLWLPQFNNKGKDFAYSFEEATVNGYESSSNAAKTIWTNKKIYTPLALEITKISDQGKTPLKGAVFRLSGGSLPNVGVKLKDNGDGTYTLSDDKYKLQLNTEYTLTEVTPPAGHKATTTSWKVNVSAEGKVTINDAATGIEINDNTIKYTIENEFTKRPLLVEKYNKDSGKTLDGAKFTLNQYDDKWTNDGKVVGDDLIGSDAKSFARLAPGYYSLEETTVPTGYKKDDTVFKFQIDSAGKLLDANGKEITANSKPMTDGFYLTSDNKIVLIKYNELRDFDFSILKKNSQSNKPLADTEFSLATKEDSNTILATLKTNDEGTGQFLDASGNHYGVRPGTYVIKETKAPEGFVLLEGILEVTINADGTVGDVTYDGKDLDKDAIKVNLKDEDNNVIELTVANTPKGQLPATGGSGIQTFIIVALALVTAAGALTICYFYRNRKELN
;
A
#
# COMPACT_ATOMS: atom_id res chain seq x y z
N MET A 1 -43.38 -27.71 36.30
CA MET A 1 -42.75 -26.39 36.06
C MET A 1 -41.42 -26.34 36.83
N LYS A 2 -40.25 -26.00 36.26
CA LYS A 2 -39.68 -24.65 35.91
C LYS A 2 -39.59 -23.70 37.13
N LYS A 3 -38.48 -22.99 37.46
CA LYS A 3 -37.03 -23.09 37.11
C LYS A 3 -36.16 -22.28 38.13
N LYS A 4 -34.91 -22.75 38.31
CA LYS A 4 -33.61 -22.20 38.84
C LYS A 4 -33.27 -20.73 38.45
N LYS A 5 -32.28 -19.96 38.98
CA LYS A 5 -31.10 -20.08 39.94
C LYS A 5 -30.64 -18.62 40.37
N SER A 6 -30.00 -18.30 41.52
CA SER A 6 -28.57 -18.40 42.01
C SER A 6 -27.53 -17.49 41.31
N VAL A 7 -26.63 -16.64 41.89
CA VAL A 7 -25.90 -16.47 43.21
C VAL A 7 -24.50 -17.17 43.23
N TRP A 8 -23.31 -16.61 43.63
CA TRP A 8 -22.93 -15.44 44.49
C TRP A 8 -21.55 -14.70 44.19
N PHE A 9 -21.00 -13.98 45.21
CA PHE A 9 -19.75 -13.17 45.53
C PHE A 9 -18.32 -13.59 45.02
N MET A 10 -17.26 -12.73 44.93
CA MET A 10 -16.37 -12.01 45.92
C MET A 10 -15.28 -12.93 46.59
N MET A 11 -14.03 -12.59 47.01
CA MET A 11 -13.26 -11.37 47.42
C MET A 11 -11.77 -11.42 46.88
N VAL A 12 -10.59 -10.98 47.41
CA VAL A 12 -10.01 -10.50 48.71
C VAL A 12 -8.95 -9.34 48.48
N ALA A 13 -7.78 -9.28 49.16
CA ALA A 13 -6.69 -8.24 49.12
C ALA A 13 -5.35 -8.79 49.77
N ILE A 14 -4.14 -8.16 49.95
CA ILE A 14 -3.54 -6.80 49.77
C ILE A 14 -1.95 -6.83 49.87
N LEU A 15 -1.24 -5.66 49.84
CA LEU A 15 0.14 -5.32 50.36
C LEU A 15 1.46 -5.37 49.48
N MET A 16 1.85 -4.19 48.95
CA MET A 16 3.18 -3.52 48.72
C MET A 16 4.49 -4.25 48.28
N GLY A 17 5.25 -3.62 47.34
CA GLY A 17 6.70 -3.83 47.18
C GLY A 17 7.46 -3.09 46.02
N PHE A 18 7.98 -1.88 46.27
CA PHE A 18 9.10 -1.19 45.58
C PHE A 18 9.04 -0.76 44.07
N ILE A 19 9.98 0.12 43.70
CA ILE A 19 10.11 1.09 42.57
C ILE A 19 11.63 1.48 42.48
N PRO A 20 12.30 1.94 41.37
CA PRO A 20 12.09 2.00 39.89
C PRO A 20 13.34 1.37 39.14
N PRO A 21 13.88 1.79 37.95
CA PRO A 21 13.44 2.72 36.86
C PRO A 21 13.74 2.30 35.37
N ILE A 22 13.26 3.16 34.43
CA ILE A 22 13.60 3.35 32.98
C ILE A 22 13.59 2.14 31.99
N LEU A 23 12.61 2.11 31.06
CA LEU A 23 12.77 2.35 29.60
C LEU A 23 11.51 1.93 28.83
N THR A 24 10.88 2.86 28.11
CA THR A 24 9.88 2.58 27.06
C THR A 24 10.42 3.11 25.73
N ALA A 25 10.79 2.21 24.83
CA ALA A 25 11.24 2.52 23.48
C ALA A 25 10.07 2.59 22.49
N CYS A 26 10.31 3.16 21.31
CA CYS A 26 9.29 3.45 20.30
C CYS A 26 8.64 2.20 19.70
N SER A 27 7.32 2.25 19.50
CA SER A 27 6.59 1.28 18.68
C SER A 27 6.62 1.69 17.20
N SER A 28 7.41 1.00 16.38
CA SER A 28 7.36 1.12 14.92
C SER A 28 6.09 0.43 14.38
N ILE A 29 5.12 1.20 13.89
CA ILE A 29 3.88 0.66 13.31
C ILE A 29 4.11 0.40 11.81
N ALA A 30 4.53 -0.82 11.47
CA ALA A 30 4.36 -1.34 10.13
C ALA A 30 2.85 -1.57 9.89
N HIS A 31 2.28 -0.98 8.85
CA HIS A 31 0.96 -1.36 8.38
C HIS A 31 1.10 -2.64 7.53
N ALA A 32 0.88 -3.80 8.15
CA ALA A 32 0.71 -5.03 7.40
C ALA A 32 -0.51 -4.89 6.48
N ILE A 33 -0.31 -5.08 5.17
CA ILE A 33 -1.42 -5.17 4.21
C ILE A 33 -2.00 -6.58 4.35
N GLU A 34 -2.91 -6.74 5.31
CA GLU A 34 -3.69 -7.96 5.50
C GLU A 34 -4.84 -7.99 4.48
N THR A 35 -4.73 -8.85 3.48
CA THR A 35 -5.83 -9.07 2.53
C THR A 35 -6.97 -9.83 3.20
N GLN A 36 -8.22 -9.49 2.89
CA GLN A 36 -9.38 -10.33 3.25
C GLN A 36 -9.13 -11.79 2.83
N PRO A 37 -9.27 -12.77 3.73
CA PRO A 37 -8.91 -14.16 3.47
C PRO A 37 -9.77 -14.76 2.35
N ASP A 38 -9.11 -15.35 1.36
CA ASP A 38 -9.74 -15.88 0.16
C ASP A 38 -10.14 -17.36 0.33
N LYS A 39 -11.31 -17.73 -0.19
CA LYS A 39 -11.88 -19.07 -0.03
C LYS A 39 -11.50 -19.95 -1.20
N ILE A 40 -10.47 -20.77 -1.01
CA ILE A 40 -9.97 -21.68 -2.05
C ILE A 40 -10.86 -22.92 -2.18
N VAL A 41 -11.27 -23.49 -1.05
CA VAL A 41 -12.22 -24.61 -0.98
C VAL A 41 -13.19 -24.37 0.18
N ASP A 42 -14.50 -24.50 -0.05
CA ASP A 42 -15.53 -24.44 0.99
C ASP A 42 -16.66 -25.43 0.65
N GLN A 43 -16.46 -26.70 1.02
CA GLN A 43 -17.38 -27.79 0.69
C GLN A 43 -17.60 -28.75 1.87
N ALA A 44 -18.55 -29.67 1.72
CA ALA A 44 -18.82 -30.68 2.73
C ALA A 44 -17.61 -31.61 2.96
N GLY A 45 -16.93 -31.43 4.10
CA GLY A 45 -15.83 -32.27 4.57
C GLY A 45 -14.41 -31.73 4.31
N LEU A 46 -14.26 -30.64 3.55
CA LEU A 46 -12.99 -29.93 3.40
C LEU A 46 -13.21 -28.43 3.20
N LYS A 47 -12.50 -27.61 3.98
CA LYS A 47 -12.32 -26.17 3.74
C LYS A 47 -10.82 -25.84 3.67
N VAL A 48 -10.46 -24.93 2.78
CA VAL A 48 -9.11 -24.36 2.64
C VAL A 48 -9.26 -22.86 2.33
N ILE A 49 -8.62 -22.03 3.14
CA ILE A 49 -8.67 -20.57 3.09
C ILE A 49 -7.24 -20.06 3.04
N SER A 50 -6.97 -19.04 2.21
CA SER A 50 -5.65 -18.42 2.10
C SER A 50 -5.69 -16.93 2.48
N SER A 51 -4.74 -16.49 3.29
CA SER A 51 -4.43 -15.08 3.51
C SER A 51 -2.99 -14.80 3.10
N VAL A 52 -2.72 -13.54 2.75
CA VAL A 52 -1.37 -13.06 2.44
C VAL A 52 -1.11 -11.72 3.12
N SER A 53 0.11 -11.57 3.59
CA SER A 53 0.65 -10.34 4.16
C SER A 53 2.03 -10.07 3.55
N SER A 54 2.53 -8.84 3.67
CA SER A 54 3.90 -8.51 3.28
C SER A 54 4.68 -7.90 4.44
N ASP A 55 5.94 -8.29 4.55
CA ASP A 55 6.94 -7.73 5.48
C ASP A 55 7.77 -6.60 4.84
N GLY A 56 7.57 -6.31 3.55
CA GLY A 56 8.32 -5.32 2.78
C GLY A 56 9.44 -5.89 1.89
N ASN A 57 9.83 -7.16 2.06
CA ASN A 57 10.79 -7.90 1.23
C ASN A 57 10.18 -9.16 0.57
N SER A 58 9.11 -9.70 1.17
CA SER A 58 8.46 -10.98 0.82
C SER A 58 6.93 -10.86 0.88
N LEU A 59 6.25 -11.83 0.26
CA LEU A 59 4.86 -12.16 0.57
C LEU A 59 4.84 -13.40 1.48
N ASN A 60 4.30 -13.23 2.68
CA ASN A 60 4.10 -14.29 3.66
C ASN A 60 2.66 -14.78 3.55
N TRP A 61 2.50 -16.03 3.12
CA TRP A 61 1.23 -16.68 2.88
C TRP A 61 0.87 -17.60 4.05
N GLU A 62 -0.41 -17.62 4.41
CA GLU A 62 -1.00 -18.53 5.38
C GLU A 62 -2.14 -19.32 4.70
N LEU A 63 -2.17 -20.63 4.93
CA LEU A 63 -3.21 -21.56 4.48
C LEU A 63 -3.88 -22.20 5.70
N GLN A 64 -5.08 -21.75 6.03
CA GLN A 64 -5.91 -22.34 7.09
C GLN A 64 -6.79 -23.44 6.48
N TYR A 65 -6.82 -24.62 7.10
CA TYR A 65 -7.54 -25.78 6.58
C TYR A 65 -8.36 -26.50 7.66
N GLU A 66 -9.49 -27.10 7.24
CA GLU A 66 -10.40 -27.88 8.08
C GLU A 66 -10.88 -29.12 7.29
N LYS A 67 -10.46 -30.31 7.73
CA LYS A 67 -10.85 -31.62 7.19
C LYS A 67 -11.84 -32.29 8.15
N SER A 68 -12.98 -32.75 7.65
CA SER A 68 -13.94 -33.53 8.44
C SER A 68 -14.70 -34.56 7.60
N VAL A 69 -14.09 -35.73 7.41
CA VAL A 69 -14.67 -36.88 6.73
C VAL A 69 -15.89 -37.41 7.48
N ALA A 70 -16.89 -37.92 6.75
CA ALA A 70 -18.05 -38.59 7.33
C ALA A 70 -17.63 -39.83 8.17
N SER A 71 -18.44 -40.18 9.17
CA SER A 71 -18.10 -41.22 10.17
C SER A 71 -17.87 -42.62 9.57
N ASP A 72 -18.49 -42.90 8.43
CA ASP A 72 -18.42 -44.12 7.63
C ASP A 72 -17.32 -44.08 6.54
N GLY A 73 -16.78 -42.90 6.21
CA GLY A 73 -15.64 -42.75 5.30
C GLY A 73 -14.32 -43.23 5.92
N ASN A 74 -13.34 -43.55 5.09
CA ASN A 74 -12.02 -43.99 5.54
C ASN A 74 -11.16 -42.80 6.05
N ASP A 75 -10.12 -43.09 6.83
CA ASP A 75 -9.17 -42.07 7.30
C ASP A 75 -8.34 -41.52 6.12
N GLN A 76 -8.12 -40.20 6.10
CA GLN A 76 -7.49 -39.47 4.98
C GLN A 76 -6.27 -38.68 5.43
N ALA A 77 -5.31 -38.44 4.54
CA ALA A 77 -4.20 -37.52 4.72
C ALA A 77 -4.24 -36.45 3.62
N LEU A 78 -4.31 -35.17 4.00
CA LEU A 78 -4.21 -34.04 3.07
C LEU A 78 -2.78 -33.83 2.58
N LYS A 79 -2.66 -33.29 1.37
CA LYS A 79 -1.40 -32.95 0.74
C LYS A 79 -1.55 -31.64 -0.02
N PHE A 80 -0.61 -30.72 0.16
CA PHE A 80 -0.57 -29.43 -0.51
C PHE A 80 0.68 -29.31 -1.37
N LYS A 81 0.56 -28.63 -2.51
CA LYS A 81 1.70 -28.25 -3.35
C LYS A 81 1.48 -26.83 -3.85
N VAL A 82 2.47 -25.96 -3.67
CA VAL A 82 2.43 -24.57 -4.12
C VAL A 82 3.44 -24.39 -5.25
N THR A 83 3.05 -23.63 -6.27
CA THR A 83 3.97 -23.10 -7.28
C THR A 83 3.91 -21.58 -7.35
N ALA A 84 5.07 -20.96 -7.58
CA ALA A 84 5.24 -19.54 -7.87
C ALA A 84 5.91 -19.42 -9.25
N ASP A 85 5.24 -18.77 -10.19
CA ASP A 85 5.68 -18.61 -11.60
C ASP A 85 6.07 -19.92 -12.33
N GLY A 86 5.66 -21.07 -11.78
CA GLY A 86 5.93 -22.41 -12.30
C GLY A 86 6.95 -23.22 -11.48
N GLU A 87 7.71 -22.58 -10.58
CA GLU A 87 8.64 -23.28 -9.67
C GLU A 87 7.95 -23.70 -8.37
N ALA A 88 8.32 -24.85 -7.82
CA ALA A 88 7.71 -25.39 -6.60
C ALA A 88 8.23 -24.69 -5.34
N ILE A 89 7.32 -24.21 -4.50
CA ILE A 89 7.64 -23.51 -3.25
C ILE A 89 7.54 -24.46 -2.06
N ALA A 90 8.58 -24.43 -1.22
CA ALA A 90 8.59 -25.16 0.05
C ALA A 90 7.72 -24.44 1.10
N PHE A 91 6.98 -25.24 1.88
CA PHE A 91 6.36 -24.77 3.11
C PHE A 91 7.39 -24.64 4.24
N ASN A 92 7.09 -23.76 5.20
CA ASN A 92 7.80 -23.70 6.47
C ASN A 92 7.62 -25.01 7.25
N GLU A 93 8.60 -25.39 8.08
CA GLU A 93 8.53 -26.66 8.85
C GLU A 93 7.31 -26.70 9.78
N ASP A 94 6.57 -27.81 9.74
CA ASP A 94 5.39 -28.04 10.57
C ASP A 94 5.45 -29.39 11.30
N ALA A 95 4.82 -29.47 12.47
CA ALA A 95 4.77 -30.65 13.31
C ALA A 95 3.93 -31.79 12.70
N SER A 96 2.85 -31.47 11.98
CA SER A 96 1.90 -32.43 11.40
C SER A 96 2.15 -32.75 9.92
N PHE A 97 2.88 -31.92 9.17
CA PHE A 97 3.20 -32.15 7.75
C PHE A 97 4.68 -32.46 7.48
N ALA A 98 4.98 -33.14 6.36
CA ALA A 98 6.33 -33.31 5.83
C ALA A 98 6.33 -33.30 4.29
N VAL A 99 7.45 -32.93 3.68
CA VAL A 99 7.66 -33.12 2.23
C VAL A 99 7.85 -34.61 1.93
N ASN A 100 7.18 -35.12 0.90
CA ASN A 100 7.36 -36.48 0.39
C ASN A 100 8.16 -36.53 -0.93
N ASP A 101 8.48 -37.74 -1.39
CA ASP A 101 9.28 -37.98 -2.61
C ASP A 101 8.68 -37.34 -3.89
N ASP A 102 7.35 -37.13 -3.93
CA ASP A 102 6.61 -36.51 -5.04
C ASP A 102 6.60 -34.96 -4.97
N GLN A 103 7.37 -34.35 -4.05
CA GLN A 103 7.36 -32.91 -3.70
C GLN A 103 6.00 -32.38 -3.21
N TRP A 104 5.19 -33.21 -2.57
CA TRP A 104 3.98 -32.76 -1.86
C TRP A 104 4.27 -32.57 -0.38
N PHE A 105 3.72 -31.52 0.22
CA PHE A 105 3.71 -31.32 1.67
C PHE A 105 2.48 -32.03 2.23
N ALA A 106 2.68 -33.18 2.88
CA ALA A 106 1.65 -34.16 3.24
C ALA A 106 1.46 -34.30 4.75
N GLU A 107 0.22 -34.49 5.22
CA GLU A 107 -0.08 -34.89 6.60
C GLU A 107 0.63 -36.21 6.91
N LYS A 108 1.36 -36.25 8.03
CA LYS A 108 2.13 -37.43 8.49
C LYS A 108 1.23 -38.61 8.90
N ASP A 109 0.04 -38.30 9.42
CA ASP A 109 -0.94 -39.26 9.92
C ASP A 109 -2.25 -39.20 9.11
N PHE A 110 -2.84 -40.36 8.83
CA PHE A 110 -4.19 -40.44 8.26
C PHE A 110 -5.24 -40.28 9.37
N SER A 111 -6.25 -39.44 9.16
CA SER A 111 -7.33 -39.19 10.13
C SER A 111 -8.66 -38.85 9.45
N LYS A 112 -9.79 -39.01 10.16
CA LYS A 112 -11.09 -38.47 9.69
C LYS A 112 -11.22 -36.97 9.90
N GLN A 113 -10.53 -36.41 10.89
CA GLN A 113 -10.57 -34.99 11.21
C GLN A 113 -9.17 -34.43 11.46
N SER A 114 -8.90 -33.26 10.90
CA SER A 114 -7.73 -32.44 11.19
C SER A 114 -8.03 -30.99 10.83
N GLN A 115 -7.36 -30.06 11.51
CA GLN A 115 -7.44 -28.63 11.19
C GLN A 115 -6.11 -28.00 11.61
N GLY A 116 -5.69 -26.96 10.89
CA GLY A 116 -4.42 -26.31 11.15
C GLY A 116 -4.19 -25.10 10.27
N SER A 117 -2.99 -24.54 10.38
CA SER A 117 -2.52 -23.44 9.54
C SER A 117 -1.09 -23.72 9.09
N LEU A 118 -0.84 -23.59 7.79
CA LEU A 118 0.46 -23.80 7.15
C LEU A 118 0.94 -22.48 6.56
N SER A 119 2.25 -22.25 6.53
CA SER A 119 2.80 -21.01 5.95
C SER A 119 3.92 -21.29 4.94
N PHE A 120 4.03 -20.40 3.96
CA PHE A 120 5.11 -20.38 2.97
C PHE A 120 5.38 -18.94 2.54
N THR A 121 6.52 -18.71 1.89
CA THR A 121 6.98 -17.37 1.51
C THR A 121 7.28 -17.30 0.02
N THR A 122 6.89 -16.21 -0.65
CA THR A 122 7.27 -15.93 -2.05
C THR A 122 7.94 -14.56 -2.15
N VAL A 123 8.68 -14.34 -3.24
CA VAL A 123 9.18 -13.00 -3.59
C VAL A 123 8.02 -12.04 -3.89
N LEU A 124 8.25 -10.74 -3.72
CA LEU A 124 7.24 -9.68 -3.94
C LEU A 124 6.75 -9.58 -5.39
N ASN A 125 7.63 -9.89 -6.34
CA ASN A 125 7.41 -9.72 -7.77
C ASN A 125 6.89 -11.00 -8.46
N VAL A 126 6.38 -11.97 -7.70
CA VAL A 126 5.77 -13.19 -8.25
C VAL A 126 4.56 -12.81 -9.11
N SER A 127 4.52 -13.29 -10.35
CA SER A 127 3.42 -12.95 -11.29
C SER A 127 2.18 -13.82 -11.10
N LYS A 128 2.37 -15.05 -10.58
CA LYS A 128 1.32 -16.03 -10.30
C LYS A 128 1.73 -16.98 -9.18
N VAL A 129 0.90 -17.09 -8.15
CA VAL A 129 0.97 -18.19 -7.17
C VAL A 129 -0.21 -19.14 -7.39
N ALA A 130 0.02 -20.45 -7.32
CA ALA A 130 -1.02 -21.47 -7.44
C ALA A 130 -0.88 -22.58 -6.39
N LEU A 131 -2.02 -23.08 -5.90
CA LEU A 131 -2.14 -24.13 -4.90
C LEU A 131 -2.86 -25.34 -5.48
N GLU A 132 -2.22 -26.51 -5.41
CA GLU A 132 -2.82 -27.82 -5.67
C GLU A 132 -3.08 -28.54 -4.34
N ILE A 133 -4.19 -29.29 -4.26
CA ILE A 133 -4.71 -29.90 -3.03
C ILE A 133 -5.09 -31.36 -3.32
N GLN A 134 -4.40 -32.33 -2.75
CA GLN A 134 -4.79 -33.73 -2.82
C GLN A 134 -5.18 -34.27 -1.44
N ALA A 135 -5.96 -35.34 -1.42
CA ALA A 135 -6.11 -36.19 -0.25
C ALA A 135 -5.91 -37.65 -0.66
N ASP A 136 -5.12 -38.39 0.12
CA ASP A 136 -5.02 -39.84 -0.01
C ASP A 136 -5.91 -40.47 1.05
N ALA A 137 -6.59 -41.58 0.75
CA ALA A 137 -7.38 -42.33 1.73
C ALA A 137 -6.76 -43.68 2.04
N THR A 138 -6.83 -44.08 3.30
CA THR A 138 -6.77 -45.50 3.66
C THR A 138 -7.92 -46.27 3.01
N LYS A 139 -7.74 -47.57 2.80
CA LYS A 139 -8.76 -48.50 2.32
C LYS A 139 -8.45 -49.90 2.84
N THR A 140 -9.14 -50.28 3.91
CA THR A 140 -9.09 -51.63 4.46
C THR A 140 -9.90 -52.57 3.57
N ASP A 141 -9.28 -53.66 3.10
CA ASP A 141 -10.00 -54.70 2.34
C ASP A 141 -10.62 -55.77 3.25
N GLY A 142 -11.31 -56.74 2.63
CA GLY A 142 -11.93 -57.87 3.34
C GLY A 142 -10.96 -58.84 4.02
N THR A 143 -9.65 -58.61 3.91
CA THR A 143 -8.58 -59.40 4.55
C THR A 143 -7.88 -58.64 5.69
N GLN A 144 -8.35 -57.44 6.02
CA GLN A 144 -7.73 -56.48 6.96
C GLN A 144 -6.42 -55.84 6.47
N ALA A 145 -6.07 -55.98 5.19
CA ALA A 145 -4.96 -55.24 4.62
C ALA A 145 -5.36 -53.77 4.39
N VAL A 146 -4.58 -52.83 4.94
CA VAL A 146 -4.76 -51.39 4.68
C VAL A 146 -3.98 -51.02 3.42
N THR A 147 -4.71 -50.66 2.37
CA THR A 147 -4.15 -50.08 1.13
C THR A 147 -4.32 -48.56 1.15
N ILE A 148 -3.50 -47.82 0.41
CA ILE A 148 -3.63 -46.37 0.23
C ILE A 148 -4.17 -46.09 -1.17
N ASN A 149 -5.34 -45.46 -1.24
CA ASN A 149 -5.92 -44.93 -2.48
C ASN A 149 -5.44 -43.48 -2.65
N LYS A 150 -4.43 -43.27 -3.51
CA LYS A 150 -3.89 -41.93 -3.79
C LYS A 150 -4.93 -41.08 -4.55
N ASN A 151 -4.93 -39.77 -4.26
CA ASN A 151 -5.77 -38.72 -4.84
C ASN A 151 -7.27 -39.09 -4.99
N ILE A 152 -8.02 -38.89 -3.91
CA ILE A 152 -9.46 -39.18 -3.83
C ILE A 152 -10.35 -37.96 -4.12
N LEU A 153 -9.76 -36.79 -4.29
CA LEU A 153 -10.50 -35.55 -4.51
C LEU A 153 -10.91 -35.44 -5.99
N THR A 154 -11.93 -34.64 -6.28
CA THR A 154 -12.30 -34.34 -7.66
C THR A 154 -11.40 -33.26 -8.23
N SER A 155 -11.21 -33.22 -9.54
CA SER A 155 -10.36 -32.21 -10.20
C SER A 155 -10.80 -30.75 -9.94
N ALA A 156 -12.07 -30.51 -9.62
CA ALA A 156 -12.59 -29.21 -9.21
C ALA A 156 -12.11 -28.76 -7.81
N VAL A 157 -11.66 -29.71 -6.98
CA VAL A 157 -11.10 -29.49 -5.64
C VAL A 157 -9.57 -29.56 -5.69
N GLU A 158 -9.00 -30.36 -6.60
CA GLU A 158 -7.56 -30.56 -6.73
C GLU A 158 -6.81 -29.31 -7.19
N GLY A 159 -7.43 -28.48 -8.03
CA GLY A 159 -6.82 -27.28 -8.59
C GLY A 159 -6.08 -27.55 -9.91
N PRO A 160 -5.01 -26.80 -10.25
CA PRO A 160 -4.40 -25.74 -9.46
C PRO A 160 -5.31 -24.52 -9.29
N HIS A 161 -5.50 -24.09 -8.05
CA HIS A 161 -6.21 -22.86 -7.70
C HIS A 161 -5.25 -21.68 -7.73
N ALA A 162 -5.57 -20.61 -8.46
CA ALA A 162 -4.77 -19.39 -8.43
C ALA A 162 -4.99 -18.66 -7.09
N LEU A 163 -3.92 -18.45 -6.31
CA LEU A 163 -4.00 -17.67 -5.09
C LEU A 163 -3.97 -16.18 -5.42
N LYS A 164 -4.82 -15.41 -4.75
CA LYS A 164 -5.01 -13.99 -5.01
C LYS A 164 -3.84 -13.16 -4.48
N LEU A 165 -2.99 -12.72 -5.39
CA LEU A 165 -1.92 -11.77 -5.09
C LEU A 165 -2.49 -10.48 -4.47
N PRO A 166 -1.79 -9.85 -3.50
CA PRO A 166 -2.13 -8.51 -3.06
C PRO A 166 -1.91 -7.52 -4.20
N ALA A 167 -2.68 -6.43 -4.22
CA ALA A 167 -2.63 -5.43 -5.29
C ALA A 167 -1.37 -4.54 -5.18
N VAL A 168 -0.24 -5.04 -5.69
CA VAL A 168 1.02 -4.28 -5.81
C VAL A 168 0.95 -3.34 -7.02
N ALA A 169 1.26 -2.06 -6.81
CA ALA A 169 1.31 -1.08 -7.90
C ALA A 169 2.50 -1.38 -8.84
N THR A 170 2.20 -1.59 -10.12
CA THR A 170 3.18 -2.06 -11.10
C THR A 170 3.99 -0.91 -11.70
N GLN A 171 5.33 -0.99 -11.62
CA GLN A 171 6.21 -0.26 -12.54
C GLN A 171 6.78 -1.24 -13.55
N GLU A 172 6.69 -0.90 -14.83
CA GLU A 172 7.30 -1.68 -15.92
C GLU A 172 8.80 -1.38 -16.04
N THR A 173 9.61 -2.40 -16.28
CA THR A 173 10.98 -2.26 -16.80
C THR A 173 11.08 -2.96 -18.15
N THR A 174 11.55 -2.22 -19.16
CA THR A 174 11.64 -2.69 -20.55
C THR A 174 13.01 -3.27 -20.86
N GLU A 175 13.08 -4.38 -21.59
CA GLU A 175 14.28 -4.76 -22.37
C GLU A 175 13.93 -4.88 -23.87
N VAL A 176 14.95 -4.72 -24.72
CA VAL A 176 14.76 -4.38 -26.15
C VAL A 176 15.67 -5.19 -27.05
N SER A 177 15.08 -6.01 -27.94
CA SER A 177 15.60 -6.34 -29.29
C SER A 177 14.66 -7.32 -30.03
N ALA A 178 14.67 -7.46 -31.36
CA ALA A 178 14.94 -6.53 -32.47
C ALA A 178 14.74 -7.30 -33.80
N THR A 179 13.90 -6.83 -34.74
CA THR A 179 14.09 -6.92 -36.21
C THR A 179 12.86 -6.45 -37.01
N SER A 180 13.09 -6.15 -38.29
CA SER A 180 12.13 -5.93 -39.39
C SER A 180 12.89 -6.21 -40.71
N PRO A 181 12.26 -6.28 -41.91
CA PRO A 181 10.84 -6.17 -42.28
C PRO A 181 10.34 -7.38 -43.14
N THR A 182 9.16 -7.29 -43.80
CA THR A 182 8.97 -7.48 -45.28
C THR A 182 7.55 -7.96 -45.73
N ILE A 183 6.79 -7.05 -46.36
CA ILE A 183 5.91 -7.18 -47.56
C ILE A 183 5.05 -8.46 -47.82
N ALA A 184 3.71 -8.31 -47.83
CA ALA A 184 2.73 -8.74 -48.87
C ALA A 184 1.28 -8.32 -48.45
N LYS A 185 0.44 -7.63 -49.25
CA LYS A 185 -0.44 -8.09 -50.39
C LYS A 185 -1.57 -9.05 -49.91
N GLU A 186 -2.86 -8.94 -50.26
CA GLU A 186 -3.65 -8.22 -51.31
C GLU A 186 -4.94 -7.62 -50.67
N THR A 187 -5.59 -6.52 -51.11
CA THR A 187 -6.43 -6.30 -52.31
C THR A 187 -7.56 -7.35 -52.46
N THR A 188 -8.87 -7.02 -52.47
CA THR A 188 -9.59 -6.30 -53.56
C THR A 188 -11.06 -5.96 -53.17
N SER A 189 -11.68 -4.99 -53.88
CA SER A 189 -13.12 -4.59 -54.06
C SER A 189 -14.26 -5.55 -53.63
N SER A 190 -15.51 -5.13 -53.39
CA SER A 190 -16.31 -4.02 -53.99
C SER A 190 -17.33 -3.42 -52.97
N GLN A 191 -17.88 -2.19 -53.07
CA GLN A 191 -18.75 -1.59 -54.11
C GLN A 191 -20.06 -2.40 -54.37
N GLU A 192 -21.28 -1.83 -54.44
CA GLU A 192 -21.76 -0.43 -54.32
C GLU A 192 -23.32 -0.35 -54.24
N THR A 193 -23.92 0.59 -53.49
CA THR A 193 -25.30 1.22 -53.73
C THR A 193 -26.58 0.34 -53.73
N GLU A 194 -27.86 0.82 -53.69
CA GLU A 194 -28.49 2.17 -53.55
C GLU A 194 -29.94 2.12 -52.92
N THR A 195 -30.35 3.25 -52.31
CA THR A 195 -31.68 3.94 -52.17
C THR A 195 -33.08 3.28 -51.97
N THR A 196 -33.85 3.90 -51.02
CA THR A 196 -35.30 4.31 -51.03
C THR A 196 -36.47 3.46 -50.45
N ALA A 197 -37.32 4.19 -49.66
CA ALA A 197 -38.81 4.29 -49.71
C ALA A 197 -39.77 3.36 -48.89
N GLN A 198 -40.23 3.89 -47.74
CA GLN A 198 -41.63 4.35 -47.44
C GLN A 198 -42.76 3.39 -46.92
N THR A 199 -43.43 3.88 -45.84
CA THR A 199 -44.85 3.70 -45.37
C THR A 199 -45.41 2.38 -44.75
N GLU A 200 -46.06 2.55 -43.59
CA GLU A 200 -47.32 1.92 -43.06
C GLU A 200 -47.41 0.37 -42.89
N GLU A 201 -48.22 -0.24 -42.00
CA GLU A 201 -49.23 0.24 -41.03
C GLU A 201 -49.29 -0.66 -39.75
N ALA A 202 -50.34 -0.56 -38.92
CA ALA A 202 -50.45 -1.06 -37.53
C ALA A 202 -50.95 -2.52 -37.34
N SER A 203 -50.77 -3.07 -36.11
CA SER A 203 -51.83 -3.86 -35.40
C SER A 203 -51.51 -4.18 -33.92
N GLU A 204 -52.51 -3.99 -33.04
CA GLU A 204 -53.02 -4.83 -31.92
C GLU A 204 -52.15 -5.95 -31.27
N ALA A 205 -52.22 -6.25 -29.95
CA ALA A 205 -52.99 -5.75 -28.79
C ALA A 205 -52.16 -6.02 -27.47
N THR A 206 -52.63 -6.22 -26.21
CA THR A 206 -53.92 -6.54 -25.56
C THR A 206 -53.92 -6.11 -24.06
N SER A 207 -54.98 -6.39 -23.28
CA SER A 207 -55.28 -5.77 -21.97
C SER A 207 -55.35 -6.70 -20.74
N SER A 208 -54.94 -6.20 -19.57
CA SER A 208 -55.42 -6.57 -18.23
C SER A 208 -54.93 -5.51 -17.20
N GLU A 209 -55.57 -5.23 -16.05
CA GLU A 209 -56.91 -5.55 -15.54
C GLU A 209 -57.38 -4.48 -14.52
N ILE A 210 -58.61 -4.60 -13.99
CA ILE A 210 -59.23 -3.62 -13.05
C ILE A 210 -58.83 -3.88 -11.60
N ASN A 211 -58.62 -2.82 -10.80
CA ASN A 211 -59.01 -2.86 -9.38
C ASN A 211 -59.52 -1.49 -8.89
N SER A 212 -60.63 -1.49 -8.16
CA SER A 212 -61.34 -0.27 -7.75
C SER A 212 -60.86 0.27 -6.40
N SER A 213 -60.82 1.59 -6.24
CA SER A 213 -60.77 2.24 -4.92
C SER A 213 -61.45 3.61 -4.96
N ARG A 214 -62.24 3.92 -3.93
CA ARG A 214 -62.89 5.22 -3.78
C ARG A 214 -61.86 6.31 -3.53
N VAL A 215 -61.95 7.41 -4.28
CA VAL A 215 -61.37 8.70 -3.88
C VAL A 215 -62.48 9.54 -3.24
N VAL A 216 -62.13 10.32 -2.21
CA VAL A 216 -63.05 11.20 -1.49
C VAL A 216 -63.15 12.53 -2.24
N VAL A 217 -64.35 13.10 -2.32
CA VAL A 217 -64.55 14.46 -2.87
C VAL A 217 -63.77 15.47 -2.01
N GLY A 218 -62.68 15.98 -2.57
CA GLY A 218 -61.87 17.06 -2.05
C GLY A 218 -61.60 18.06 -3.17
N ALA A 219 -61.61 19.35 -2.85
CA ALA A 219 -61.61 20.39 -3.87
C ALA A 219 -60.23 20.59 -4.52
N SER A 220 -59.98 19.92 -5.66
CA SER A 220 -58.77 20.13 -6.47
C SER A 220 -58.90 19.70 -7.95
N ASN A 221 -60.01 20.07 -8.61
CA ASN A 221 -60.11 20.01 -10.08
C ASN A 221 -60.23 21.45 -10.62
N LEU A 222 -59.11 22.02 -11.08
CA LEU A 222 -59.04 23.31 -11.77
C LEU A 222 -58.48 23.15 -13.19
N GLU A 223 -58.95 22.11 -13.88
CA GLU A 223 -58.84 22.01 -15.35
C GLU A 223 -60.08 22.70 -15.94
N TYR A 224 -60.01 24.02 -16.12
CA TYR A 224 -61.13 24.85 -16.60
C TYR A 224 -60.75 25.60 -17.88
N PHE A 225 -61.57 25.42 -18.92
CA PHE A 225 -61.62 26.18 -20.18
C PHE A 225 -60.36 26.30 -21.06
N SER A 226 -60.02 25.20 -21.76
CA SER A 226 -59.25 25.25 -23.02
C SER A 226 -60.09 25.63 -24.27
N GLY A 227 -61.41 25.84 -24.09
CA GLY A 227 -62.38 26.00 -25.18
C GLY A 227 -62.48 27.39 -25.85
N ILE A 228 -61.64 28.36 -25.47
CA ILE A 228 -61.76 29.77 -25.94
C ILE A 228 -60.75 30.13 -27.06
N SER A 229 -60.04 29.13 -27.59
CA SER A 229 -58.97 29.13 -28.61
C SER A 229 -59.32 29.71 -29.99
N ALA A 230 -59.79 30.95 -29.99
CA ALA A 230 -60.26 31.72 -31.14
C ALA A 230 -60.08 33.23 -30.90
N PHE A 231 -58.89 33.62 -30.45
CA PHE A 231 -58.37 34.99 -30.53
C PHE A 231 -57.08 34.95 -31.37
N SER A 232 -56.81 36.00 -32.15
CA SER A 232 -55.61 36.04 -33.01
C SER A 232 -54.36 36.19 -32.16
N SER A 233 -53.60 35.11 -31.99
CA SER A 233 -52.33 35.11 -31.26
C SER A 233 -51.31 36.05 -31.92
N ILE A 234 -50.76 36.97 -31.12
CA ILE A 234 -49.64 37.82 -31.56
C ILE A 234 -48.40 36.93 -31.58
N ASN A 235 -47.77 36.80 -32.75
CA ASN A 235 -46.50 36.08 -32.91
C ASN A 235 -45.33 37.03 -32.66
N TYR A 236 -44.62 36.82 -31.55
CA TYR A 236 -43.44 37.61 -31.21
C TYR A 236 -42.19 37.02 -31.87
N SER A 237 -41.33 37.87 -32.45
CA SER A 237 -40.03 37.45 -32.96
C SER A 237 -39.04 37.34 -31.80
N ASN A 238 -38.36 36.19 -31.67
CA ASN A 238 -37.40 35.93 -30.59
C ASN A 238 -36.20 36.88 -30.65
N ILE A 239 -35.90 37.55 -29.53
CA ILE A 239 -34.71 38.41 -29.37
C ILE A 239 -33.60 37.56 -28.74
N ALA A 240 -33.06 36.63 -29.52
CA ALA A 240 -32.15 35.59 -29.04
C ALA A 240 -30.91 36.18 -28.31
N PRO A 241 -30.70 35.84 -27.03
CA PRO A 241 -29.50 36.21 -26.28
C PRO A 241 -28.22 35.64 -26.90
N GLU A 242 -27.14 36.44 -26.90
CA GLU A 242 -25.86 36.04 -27.49
C GLU A 242 -24.89 35.49 -26.44
N TYR A 243 -24.17 34.42 -26.78
CA TYR A 243 -23.20 33.77 -25.89
C TYR A 243 -21.83 33.65 -26.55
N THR A 244 -20.78 33.97 -25.80
CA THR A 244 -19.39 33.75 -26.18
C THR A 244 -18.94 32.41 -25.61
N THR A 245 -18.40 31.53 -26.47
CA THR A 245 -17.78 30.26 -26.06
C THR A 245 -16.29 30.30 -26.36
N ASP A 246 -15.47 30.25 -25.32
CA ASP A 246 -14.01 30.25 -25.37
C ASP A 246 -13.47 28.94 -24.77
N ALA A 247 -12.43 28.34 -25.36
CA ALA A 247 -11.90 27.06 -24.91
C ALA A 247 -11.39 27.09 -23.45
N THR A 248 -10.81 28.24 -23.04
CA THR A 248 -10.22 28.48 -21.72
C THR A 248 -11.22 29.08 -20.73
N LYS A 249 -12.02 30.07 -21.17
CA LYS A 249 -12.98 30.78 -20.30
C LYS A 249 -14.36 30.15 -20.26
N GLY A 250 -14.70 29.23 -21.16
CA GLY A 250 -16.01 28.57 -21.19
C GLY A 250 -17.08 29.40 -21.89
N THR A 251 -18.34 29.13 -21.57
CA THR A 251 -19.50 29.74 -22.22
C THR A 251 -20.21 30.71 -21.27
N PHE A 252 -20.44 31.93 -21.73
CA PHE A 252 -21.06 33.02 -20.95
C PHE A 252 -21.77 34.02 -21.88
N PRO A 253 -22.75 34.80 -21.38
CA PRO A 253 -23.37 35.89 -22.13
C PRO A 253 -22.36 36.87 -22.75
N THR A 254 -22.45 37.11 -24.06
CA THR A 254 -21.62 38.10 -24.76
C THR A 254 -21.92 39.51 -24.24
N ASN A 255 -23.20 39.83 -24.08
CA ASN A 255 -23.69 41.13 -23.61
C ASN A 255 -24.10 40.97 -22.15
N SER A 256 -23.17 41.25 -21.24
CA SER A 256 -23.19 40.74 -19.87
C SER A 256 -23.11 41.80 -18.76
N TRP A 257 -23.54 41.39 -17.56
CA TRP A 257 -23.30 42.09 -16.30
C TRP A 257 -22.96 41.13 -15.16
N GLN A 258 -22.33 41.65 -14.10
CA GLN A 258 -22.06 40.89 -12.88
C GLN A 258 -22.72 41.56 -11.66
N PRO A 259 -23.30 40.78 -10.72
CA PRO A 259 -23.77 41.32 -9.44
C PRO A 259 -22.63 42.03 -8.70
N ALA A 260 -22.91 43.22 -8.16
CA ALA A 260 -21.91 44.07 -7.54
C ALA A 260 -21.11 43.34 -6.43
N GLY A 261 -19.81 43.16 -6.66
CA GLY A 261 -18.90 42.45 -5.75
C GLY A 261 -18.80 40.93 -5.94
N GLN A 262 -19.46 40.34 -6.95
CA GLN A 262 -19.41 38.91 -7.24
C GLN A 262 -18.69 38.63 -8.58
N THR A 263 -17.65 37.80 -8.54
CA THR A 263 -16.80 37.48 -9.71
C THR A 263 -17.10 36.12 -10.35
N ASN A 264 -17.90 35.28 -9.69
CA ASN A 264 -18.11 33.87 -10.04
C ASN A 264 -19.43 33.61 -10.77
N VAL A 265 -20.26 34.64 -10.94
CA VAL A 265 -21.52 34.61 -11.70
C VAL A 265 -21.53 35.76 -12.72
N ILE A 266 -22.13 35.52 -13.89
CA ILE A 266 -22.26 36.47 -14.99
C ILE A 266 -23.63 36.28 -15.66
N ASN A 267 -24.35 37.38 -15.83
CA ASN A 267 -25.75 37.43 -16.25
C ASN A 267 -25.88 38.15 -17.60
N HIS A 268 -26.94 37.89 -18.37
CA HIS A 268 -27.19 38.61 -19.63
C HIS A 268 -27.85 39.99 -19.37
N GLN A 269 -27.54 40.97 -20.22
CA GLN A 269 -28.15 42.31 -20.22
C GLN A 269 -29.62 42.30 -20.66
N GLY A 270 -30.35 43.37 -20.35
CA GLY A 270 -31.65 43.65 -20.94
C GLY A 270 -31.50 44.30 -22.33
N ASN A 271 -32.61 44.52 -23.03
CA ASN A 271 -32.59 45.29 -24.28
C ASN A 271 -32.88 46.79 -24.04
N LYS A 272 -32.13 47.62 -24.79
CA LYS A 272 -32.25 49.07 -24.86
C LYS A 272 -33.52 49.49 -25.60
N GLU A 273 -33.88 48.74 -26.65
CA GLU A 273 -35.01 49.01 -27.53
C GLU A 273 -35.81 47.72 -27.78
N ARG A 274 -37.14 47.79 -27.67
CA ARG A 274 -38.04 46.63 -27.78
C ARG A 274 -37.92 45.96 -29.14
N ASN A 275 -38.16 44.64 -29.20
CA ASN A 275 -38.10 43.82 -30.42
C ASN A 275 -36.72 43.78 -31.12
N PHE A 276 -35.68 44.42 -30.58
CA PHE A 276 -34.34 44.44 -31.18
C PHE A 276 -33.28 43.90 -30.20
N ALA A 277 -32.30 43.17 -30.74
CA ALA A 277 -31.10 42.70 -30.03
C ALA A 277 -30.08 43.83 -29.83
N THR A 278 -30.54 45.00 -29.38
CA THR A 278 -29.69 46.12 -28.94
C THR A 278 -29.70 46.14 -27.43
N TRP A 279 -28.55 45.87 -26.81
CA TRP A 279 -28.48 45.60 -25.37
C TRP A 279 -28.28 46.88 -24.55
N ASP A 280 -28.70 46.85 -23.29
CA ASP A 280 -28.82 48.03 -22.42
C ASP A 280 -27.46 48.67 -22.03
N GLY A 281 -26.37 47.92 -22.12
CA GLY A 281 -25.02 48.39 -21.76
C GLY A 281 -24.78 48.47 -20.25
N VAL A 282 -25.71 48.00 -19.41
CA VAL A 282 -25.54 47.91 -17.95
C VAL A 282 -24.60 46.75 -17.66
N THR A 283 -23.43 47.01 -17.05
CA THR A 283 -22.42 45.98 -16.77
C THR A 283 -22.35 45.53 -15.30
N SER A 284 -23.00 46.24 -14.38
CA SER A 284 -23.16 45.77 -12.99
C SER A 284 -24.31 46.50 -12.27
N TRP A 285 -25.05 45.75 -11.46
CA TRP A 285 -25.98 46.27 -10.44
C TRP A 285 -26.05 45.26 -9.26
N ASN A 286 -26.82 45.54 -8.21
CA ASN A 286 -26.74 44.76 -6.95
C ASN A 286 -27.42 43.37 -7.00
N GLY A 287 -28.18 43.03 -8.04
CA GLY A 287 -28.93 41.78 -8.14
C GLY A 287 -29.97 41.59 -7.03
N ASP A 288 -30.62 42.67 -6.59
CA ASP A 288 -31.71 42.62 -5.60
C ASP A 288 -32.99 42.03 -6.24
N PRO A 289 -33.58 40.97 -5.67
CA PRO A 289 -34.78 40.35 -6.23
C PRO A 289 -36.03 41.24 -6.20
N SER A 290 -36.04 42.31 -5.40
CA SER A 290 -37.11 43.31 -5.40
C SER A 290 -37.02 44.33 -6.53
N ASP A 291 -35.93 44.37 -7.31
CA ASP A 291 -35.85 45.19 -8.51
C ASP A 291 -36.80 44.66 -9.60
N THR A 292 -37.58 45.57 -10.19
CA THR A 292 -38.47 45.29 -11.34
C THR A 292 -38.16 46.20 -12.54
N THR A 293 -36.89 46.61 -12.70
CA THR A 293 -36.46 47.64 -13.67
C THR A 293 -35.20 47.32 -14.48
N HIS A 294 -34.23 46.58 -13.94
CA HIS A 294 -32.93 46.34 -14.58
C HIS A 294 -32.90 45.02 -15.36
N SER A 295 -32.21 45.03 -16.51
CA SER A 295 -31.85 43.84 -17.30
C SER A 295 -33.02 42.99 -17.82
N TYR A 296 -34.14 43.61 -18.21
CA TYR A 296 -35.26 42.94 -18.89
C TYR A 296 -35.09 42.94 -20.41
N ILE A 297 -35.46 41.82 -21.04
CA ILE A 297 -35.70 41.72 -22.49
C ILE A 297 -37.19 42.01 -22.73
N GLN A 298 -37.46 43.07 -23.47
CA GLN A 298 -38.79 43.64 -23.68
C GLN A 298 -39.29 43.37 -25.11
N TYR A 299 -40.52 42.86 -25.19
CA TYR A 299 -41.23 42.51 -26.41
C TYR A 299 -42.43 43.43 -26.59
N GLY A 300 -42.81 43.70 -27.84
CA GLY A 300 -43.97 44.52 -28.21
C GLY A 300 -43.63 45.75 -29.06
N GLU A 301 -44.48 46.04 -30.04
CA GLU A 301 -44.23 47.11 -31.03
C GLU A 301 -44.48 48.50 -30.44
N LYS A 302 -45.76 48.83 -30.21
CA LYS A 302 -46.21 50.17 -29.78
C LYS A 302 -45.89 50.45 -28.31
N GLN A 303 -45.94 49.42 -27.48
CA GLN A 303 -45.63 49.42 -26.05
C GLN A 303 -44.77 48.19 -25.71
N THR A 304 -44.33 48.07 -24.45
CA THR A 304 -43.91 46.77 -23.93
C THR A 304 -45.15 45.92 -23.68
N ASP A 305 -45.36 44.89 -24.51
CA ASP A 305 -46.48 43.95 -24.36
C ASP A 305 -46.16 42.92 -23.27
N PHE A 306 -44.94 42.40 -23.23
CA PHE A 306 -44.42 41.73 -22.03
C PHE A 306 -42.91 41.94 -21.90
N ALA A 307 -42.38 41.69 -20.71
CA ALA A 307 -40.95 41.75 -20.43
C ALA A 307 -40.50 40.54 -19.60
N ILE A 308 -39.39 39.93 -20.01
CA ILE A 308 -38.79 38.78 -19.33
C ILE A 308 -37.39 39.11 -18.83
N ARG A 309 -37.00 38.50 -17.71
CA ARG A 309 -35.63 38.55 -17.21
C ARG A 309 -35.27 37.22 -16.56
N LYS A 310 -34.03 36.80 -16.76
CA LYS A 310 -33.40 35.74 -15.97
C LYS A 310 -32.04 36.22 -15.49
N TYR A 311 -31.72 35.96 -14.24
CA TYR A 311 -30.39 36.22 -13.69
C TYR A 311 -30.12 35.35 -12.47
N ALA A 312 -28.85 35.26 -12.08
CA ALA A 312 -28.42 34.55 -10.89
C ALA A 312 -27.48 35.41 -10.01
N LYS A 313 -27.30 34.93 -8.78
CA LYS A 313 -26.49 35.58 -7.74
C LYS A 313 -25.88 34.52 -6.83
N GLU A 314 -24.58 34.61 -6.55
CA GLU A 314 -23.94 33.69 -5.60
C GLU A 314 -24.41 33.99 -4.18
N THR A 315 -24.68 32.95 -3.41
CA THR A 315 -25.07 33.08 -1.99
C THR A 315 -23.83 33.27 -1.10
N SER A 316 -24.02 33.34 0.23
CA SER A 316 -22.91 33.25 1.19
C SER A 316 -22.27 31.86 1.31
N LYS A 317 -22.76 30.86 0.56
CA LYS A 317 -22.18 29.51 0.48
C LYS A 317 -21.53 29.33 -0.90
N PRO A 318 -20.23 29.04 -0.99
CA PRO A 318 -19.54 28.90 -2.28
C PRO A 318 -20.24 27.91 -3.22
N GLY A 319 -20.35 28.31 -4.48
CA GLY A 319 -20.95 27.48 -5.54
C GLY A 319 -22.44 27.18 -5.37
N LEU A 320 -23.16 27.86 -4.47
CA LEU A 320 -24.62 27.88 -4.40
C LEU A 320 -25.13 29.23 -4.91
N TYR A 321 -26.03 29.17 -5.88
CA TYR A 321 -26.57 30.33 -6.57
C TYR A 321 -28.10 30.40 -6.41
N ASP A 322 -28.60 31.57 -6.04
CA ASP A 322 -30.01 31.93 -6.23
C ASP A 322 -30.23 32.28 -7.71
N VAL A 323 -31.30 31.76 -8.31
CA VAL A 323 -31.70 32.05 -9.69
C VAL A 323 -33.12 32.58 -9.70
N TYR A 324 -33.34 33.65 -10.48
CA TYR A 324 -34.61 34.36 -10.57
C TYR A 324 -35.06 34.45 -12.02
N LEU A 325 -36.30 34.04 -12.27
CA LEU A 325 -37.06 34.31 -13.49
C LEU A 325 -38.11 35.38 -13.16
N ASN A 326 -38.16 36.48 -13.90
CA ASN A 326 -39.24 37.45 -13.84
C ASN A 326 -40.00 37.44 -15.18
N VAL A 327 -41.33 37.44 -15.14
CA VAL A 327 -42.19 37.70 -16.31
C VAL A 327 -43.24 38.76 -15.94
N LYS A 328 -43.25 39.85 -16.72
CA LYS A 328 -44.14 41.00 -16.58
C LYS A 328 -45.12 41.03 -17.75
N GLY A 329 -46.41 40.99 -17.47
CA GLY A 329 -47.47 41.10 -18.48
C GLY A 329 -47.91 42.52 -18.76
N ASN A 330 -48.83 42.64 -19.71
CA ASN A 330 -49.58 43.84 -20.02
C ASN A 330 -50.97 43.46 -20.58
N LYS A 331 -51.78 44.45 -20.96
CA LYS A 331 -52.92 44.27 -21.87
C LYS A 331 -52.46 44.37 -23.32
N GLN A 332 -53.07 43.62 -24.23
CA GLN A 332 -52.79 43.70 -25.67
C GLN A 332 -53.17 45.09 -26.26
N GLN A 333 -52.75 45.39 -27.49
CA GLN A 333 -53.18 46.58 -28.25
C GLN A 333 -54.02 46.23 -29.49
N ASP A 334 -54.71 47.24 -30.04
CA ASP A 334 -55.53 47.18 -31.27
C ASP A 334 -56.62 46.09 -31.31
N ILE A 335 -56.99 45.58 -30.14
CA ILE A 335 -57.88 44.43 -29.94
C ILE A 335 -59.28 44.71 -30.49
N LYS A 336 -59.83 43.77 -31.28
CA LYS A 336 -61.25 43.78 -31.63
C LYS A 336 -62.11 43.61 -30.38
N PRO A 337 -63.24 44.34 -30.26
CA PRO A 337 -64.19 44.06 -29.20
C PRO A 337 -64.79 42.64 -29.26
N VAL A 338 -65.29 42.18 -28.11
CA VAL A 338 -66.14 40.99 -28.00
C VAL A 338 -67.59 41.45 -27.89
N ASP A 339 -68.49 40.84 -28.67
CA ASP A 339 -69.93 41.06 -28.57
C ASP A 339 -70.58 39.90 -27.84
N ILE A 340 -71.27 40.21 -26.74
CA ILE A 340 -71.87 39.23 -25.83
C ILE A 340 -73.36 39.51 -25.73
N VAL A 341 -74.20 38.50 -25.90
CA VAL A 341 -75.63 38.61 -25.59
C VAL A 341 -75.98 37.66 -24.46
N LEU A 342 -76.38 38.27 -23.34
CA LEU A 342 -76.95 37.56 -22.20
C LEU A 342 -78.39 37.17 -22.59
N VAL A 343 -78.71 35.88 -22.54
CA VAL A 343 -80.04 35.34 -22.84
C VAL A 343 -80.61 34.83 -21.53
N VAL A 344 -81.48 35.63 -20.91
CA VAL A 344 -81.94 35.41 -19.54
C VAL A 344 -83.39 34.94 -19.54
N ASP A 345 -83.61 33.80 -18.90
CA ASP A 345 -84.93 33.27 -18.61
C ASP A 345 -85.63 34.15 -17.57
N MET A 346 -86.81 34.65 -17.94
CA MET A 346 -87.67 35.50 -17.12
C MET A 346 -89.05 34.86 -16.91
N SER A 347 -89.11 33.52 -16.96
CA SER A 347 -90.27 32.70 -16.59
C SER A 347 -90.63 32.78 -15.10
N GLY A 348 -91.78 32.22 -14.74
CA GLY A 348 -92.26 32.18 -13.35
C GLY A 348 -91.53 31.19 -12.43
N SER A 349 -90.77 30.22 -12.98
CA SER A 349 -89.98 29.24 -12.20
C SER A 349 -88.69 29.87 -11.64
N MET A 350 -88.18 30.91 -12.29
CA MET A 350 -87.00 31.66 -11.86
C MET A 350 -87.24 32.58 -10.64
N GLU A 351 -88.45 33.08 -10.39
CA GLU A 351 -88.73 33.97 -9.26
C GLU A 351 -89.03 33.18 -7.97
N SER A 352 -88.55 33.66 -6.81
CA SER A 352 -88.74 32.96 -5.53
C SER A 352 -90.22 32.65 -5.21
N SER A 353 -90.49 31.39 -4.90
CA SER A 353 -91.83 30.86 -4.61
C SER A 353 -91.78 29.62 -3.70
N GLN A 354 -92.94 29.19 -3.19
CA GLN A 354 -93.00 27.92 -2.46
C GLN A 354 -92.69 26.69 -3.36
N ARG A 355 -92.84 26.79 -4.69
CA ARG A 355 -92.68 25.66 -5.62
C ARG A 355 -91.21 25.33 -5.92
N ASN A 356 -90.36 26.35 -6.00
CA ASN A 356 -88.90 26.22 -6.20
C ASN A 356 -88.14 26.30 -4.85
N GLY A 357 -88.76 25.90 -3.74
CA GLY A 357 -88.10 25.86 -2.42
C GLY A 357 -87.72 27.22 -1.83
N TRP A 358 -88.33 28.30 -2.30
CA TRP A 358 -88.00 29.72 -2.02
C TRP A 358 -86.68 30.23 -2.61
N ASN A 359 -86.02 29.46 -3.49
CA ASN A 359 -84.80 29.89 -4.17
C ASN A 359 -85.06 31.11 -5.08
N ASP A 360 -84.26 32.18 -4.94
CA ASP A 360 -84.36 33.39 -5.75
C ASP A 360 -83.39 33.37 -6.93
N ARG A 361 -83.68 32.52 -7.92
CA ARG A 361 -82.88 32.36 -9.15
C ARG A 361 -82.83 33.67 -9.95
N ALA A 362 -83.95 34.40 -9.97
CA ALA A 362 -84.07 35.71 -10.59
C ALA A 362 -83.21 36.78 -9.89
N GLY A 363 -83.21 36.82 -8.55
CA GLY A 363 -82.31 37.67 -7.75
C GLY A 363 -80.83 37.39 -8.05
N ALA A 364 -80.45 36.11 -8.07
CA ALA A 364 -79.09 35.68 -8.40
C ALA A 364 -78.67 36.10 -9.81
N ALA A 365 -79.53 35.90 -10.82
CA ALA A 365 -79.28 36.33 -12.19
C ALA A 365 -79.16 37.87 -12.30
N ARG A 366 -80.01 38.65 -11.61
CA ARG A 366 -79.93 40.12 -11.55
C ARG A 366 -78.59 40.59 -10.96
N ASN A 367 -78.14 39.99 -9.86
CA ASN A 367 -76.87 40.32 -9.21
C ASN A 367 -75.66 39.90 -10.05
N GLY A 368 -75.63 38.66 -10.52
CA GLY A 368 -74.51 38.12 -11.30
C GLY A 368 -74.29 38.90 -12.60
N VAL A 369 -75.36 39.30 -13.30
CA VAL A 369 -75.26 40.14 -14.51
C VAL A 369 -74.72 41.53 -14.18
N LYS A 370 -75.15 42.14 -13.07
CA LYS A 370 -74.60 43.41 -12.57
C LYS A 370 -73.12 43.29 -12.22
N ASN A 371 -72.71 42.19 -11.58
CA ASN A 371 -71.33 41.93 -11.17
C ASN A 371 -70.44 41.69 -12.41
N PHE A 372 -70.85 40.85 -13.36
CA PHE A 372 -70.21 40.63 -14.66
C PHE A 372 -69.87 41.96 -15.37
N LEU A 373 -70.85 42.85 -15.51
CA LEU A 373 -70.68 44.18 -16.11
C LEU A 373 -69.68 45.05 -15.31
N THR A 374 -69.74 44.97 -13.98
CA THR A 374 -68.88 45.75 -13.08
C THR A 374 -67.42 45.28 -13.12
N SER A 375 -67.18 43.97 -13.13
CA SER A 375 -65.84 43.37 -13.21
C SER A 375 -65.14 43.74 -14.51
N ILE A 376 -65.83 43.63 -15.66
CA ILE A 376 -65.31 44.04 -16.98
C ILE A 376 -65.01 45.55 -17.04
N GLN A 377 -65.80 46.40 -16.37
CA GLN A 377 -65.49 47.83 -16.26
C GLN A 377 -64.27 48.09 -15.36
N ASN A 378 -64.18 47.43 -14.21
CA ASN A 378 -63.09 47.61 -13.24
C ASN A 378 -61.73 47.13 -13.79
N ALA A 379 -61.72 46.11 -14.64
CA ALA A 379 -60.55 45.69 -15.41
C ALA A 379 -60.12 46.69 -16.51
N GLY A 380 -60.84 47.81 -16.68
CA GLY A 380 -60.58 48.82 -17.71
C GLY A 380 -61.05 48.44 -19.11
N LEU A 381 -61.66 47.25 -19.28
CA LEU A 381 -62.00 46.65 -20.56
C LEU A 381 -63.37 47.04 -21.10
N GLY A 382 -64.13 47.87 -20.39
CA GLY A 382 -65.49 48.28 -20.78
C GLY A 382 -65.62 48.98 -22.15
N ASN A 383 -64.52 49.37 -22.81
CA ASN A 383 -64.52 49.86 -24.19
C ASN A 383 -64.37 48.76 -25.26
N TYR A 384 -63.99 47.55 -24.86
CA TYR A 384 -63.66 46.38 -25.69
C TYR A 384 -64.64 45.20 -25.49
N VAL A 385 -65.66 45.38 -24.64
CA VAL A 385 -66.77 44.42 -24.53
C VAL A 385 -68.08 45.18 -24.78
N ASN A 386 -68.86 44.69 -25.75
CA ASN A 386 -70.23 45.12 -25.97
C ASN A 386 -71.15 44.05 -25.39
N VAL A 387 -72.09 44.43 -24.52
CA VAL A 387 -73.07 43.52 -23.94
C VAL A 387 -74.47 43.93 -24.38
N GLY A 388 -75.25 42.97 -24.85
CA GLY A 388 -76.69 43.06 -25.08
C GLY A 388 -77.45 42.09 -24.18
N LEU A 389 -78.77 42.23 -24.15
CA LEU A 389 -79.66 41.38 -23.37
C LEU A 389 -80.84 40.93 -24.23
N ILE A 390 -81.19 39.66 -24.16
CA ILE A 390 -82.52 39.12 -24.46
C ILE A 390 -83.09 38.55 -23.17
N GLY A 391 -84.21 39.10 -22.70
CA GLY A 391 -84.98 38.52 -21.61
C GLY A 391 -86.21 37.82 -22.16
N PHE A 392 -86.43 36.53 -21.89
CA PHE A 392 -87.51 35.76 -22.53
C PHE A 392 -88.47 35.12 -21.51
N SER A 393 -89.73 34.97 -21.92
CA SER A 393 -90.76 34.17 -21.24
C SER A 393 -91.83 33.80 -22.28
N SER A 394 -93.11 33.66 -21.91
CA SER A 394 -94.19 33.34 -22.85
C SER A 394 -95.00 34.55 -23.33
N PRO A 395 -95.54 34.51 -24.56
CA PRO A 395 -96.38 35.58 -25.10
C PRO A 395 -97.58 35.92 -24.22
N GLY A 396 -97.69 37.20 -23.84
CA GLY A 396 -98.67 37.72 -22.88
C GLY A 396 -98.05 38.23 -21.58
N TYR A 397 -96.83 37.78 -21.25
CA TYR A 397 -96.08 38.20 -20.06
C TYR A 397 -94.93 39.13 -20.42
N ILE A 398 -93.68 38.79 -20.09
CA ILE A 398 -92.48 39.56 -20.47
C ILE A 398 -92.42 39.69 -21.99
N GLY A 399 -92.18 40.90 -22.49
CA GLY A 399 -92.21 41.20 -23.94
C GLY A 399 -93.61 41.29 -24.55
N GLY A 400 -94.68 41.16 -23.76
CA GLY A 400 -96.05 41.19 -24.27
C GLY A 400 -96.28 40.13 -25.34
N LYS A 401 -96.82 40.51 -26.50
CA LYS A 401 -97.11 39.56 -27.61
C LYS A 401 -95.87 38.86 -28.19
N SER A 402 -94.67 39.38 -27.96
CA SER A 402 -93.43 38.80 -28.49
C SER A 402 -92.87 37.67 -27.63
N GLY A 403 -93.20 37.63 -26.34
CA GLY A 403 -92.58 36.72 -25.37
C GLY A 403 -91.12 37.05 -25.01
N TYR A 404 -90.55 38.16 -25.52
CA TYR A 404 -89.20 38.60 -25.17
C TYR A 404 -89.06 40.13 -25.13
N ILE A 405 -88.10 40.60 -24.32
CA ILE A 405 -87.57 41.97 -24.30
C ILE A 405 -86.14 41.97 -24.81
N SER A 406 -85.65 43.12 -25.29
CA SER A 406 -84.26 43.25 -25.76
C SER A 406 -83.60 44.58 -25.37
N VAL A 407 -82.31 44.52 -25.04
CA VAL A 407 -81.40 45.67 -24.96
C VAL A 407 -80.30 45.42 -25.97
N LYS A 408 -80.15 46.32 -26.95
CA LYS A 408 -79.16 46.17 -28.03
C LYS A 408 -77.73 46.13 -27.49
N LEU A 409 -76.84 45.44 -28.19
CA LEU A 409 -75.39 45.48 -27.96
C LEU A 409 -74.87 46.91 -27.78
N GLY A 410 -74.08 47.13 -26.72
CA GLY A 410 -73.44 48.40 -26.43
C GLY A 410 -72.32 48.24 -25.40
N LYS A 411 -71.36 49.18 -25.42
CA LYS A 411 -70.14 49.12 -24.60
C LYS A 411 -70.45 49.09 -23.09
N VAL A 412 -69.85 48.13 -22.37
CA VAL A 412 -70.00 47.99 -20.90
C VAL A 412 -69.55 49.25 -20.14
N GLY A 413 -68.54 49.96 -20.65
CA GLY A 413 -68.02 51.20 -20.06
C GLY A 413 -68.97 52.39 -20.14
N ASN A 414 -70.10 52.28 -20.86
CA ASN A 414 -71.17 53.27 -20.82
C ASN A 414 -72.15 52.95 -19.68
N ALA A 415 -72.21 53.81 -18.67
CA ALA A 415 -73.15 53.68 -17.55
C ALA A 415 -74.61 53.59 -17.98
N SER A 416 -75.02 54.23 -19.10
CA SER A 416 -76.40 54.11 -19.58
C SER A 416 -76.72 52.72 -20.15
N GLN A 417 -75.71 51.99 -20.64
CA GLN A 417 -75.87 50.61 -21.12
C GLN A 417 -76.09 49.66 -19.95
N GLN A 418 -75.27 49.79 -18.89
CA GLN A 418 -75.46 49.02 -17.67
C GLN A 418 -76.82 49.30 -17.02
N GLN A 419 -77.26 50.57 -17.00
CA GLN A 419 -78.58 50.94 -16.50
C GLN A 419 -79.71 50.34 -17.35
N ALA A 420 -79.56 50.27 -18.68
CA ALA A 420 -80.54 49.64 -19.57
C ALA A 420 -80.64 48.12 -19.35
N ILE A 421 -79.51 47.41 -19.25
CA ILE A 421 -79.48 45.95 -19.00
C ILE A 421 -80.07 45.63 -17.62
N ASN A 422 -79.55 46.25 -16.55
CA ASN A 422 -80.05 46.00 -15.19
C ASN A 422 -81.51 46.46 -15.02
N GLY A 423 -81.91 47.56 -15.67
CA GLY A 423 -83.29 48.03 -15.70
C GLY A 423 -84.25 47.06 -16.39
N ALA A 424 -83.82 46.42 -17.48
CA ALA A 424 -84.60 45.40 -18.18
C ALA A 424 -84.81 44.11 -17.35
N LEU A 425 -83.86 43.77 -16.48
CA LEU A 425 -83.96 42.64 -15.52
C LEU A 425 -84.63 43.01 -14.18
N SER A 426 -84.94 44.28 -13.94
CA SER A 426 -85.60 44.74 -12.70
C SER A 426 -87.08 44.33 -12.51
N PRO A 427 -87.90 44.03 -13.54
CA PRO A 427 -89.24 43.50 -13.35
C PRO A 427 -89.24 42.13 -12.66
N ARG A 428 -90.38 41.79 -12.04
CA ARG A 428 -90.66 40.42 -11.61
C ARG A 428 -90.66 39.48 -12.82
N PHE A 429 -90.00 38.34 -12.72
CA PHE A 429 -89.99 37.28 -13.73
C PHE A 429 -91.31 36.49 -13.60
N GLN A 430 -91.95 36.23 -14.74
CA GLN A 430 -93.32 35.68 -14.81
C GLN A 430 -93.68 35.22 -16.23
N GLY A 431 -94.38 34.08 -16.31
CA GLY A 431 -94.82 33.45 -17.55
C GLY A 431 -94.21 32.05 -17.70
N GLY A 432 -94.32 31.47 -18.89
CA GLY A 432 -93.67 30.19 -19.24
C GLY A 432 -92.29 30.38 -19.86
N THR A 433 -91.69 29.28 -20.34
CA THR A 433 -90.27 29.22 -20.70
C THR A 433 -90.10 28.98 -22.19
N TYR A 434 -89.85 30.04 -22.96
CA TYR A 434 -89.74 29.98 -24.43
C TYR A 434 -88.28 30.04 -24.90
N THR A 435 -87.42 29.14 -24.41
CA THR A 435 -85.96 29.17 -24.62
C THR A 435 -85.55 29.36 -26.08
N GLN A 436 -86.33 28.77 -27.01
CA GLN A 436 -86.16 28.95 -28.45
C GLN A 436 -86.19 30.42 -28.90
N ILE A 437 -87.10 31.27 -28.40
CA ILE A 437 -87.12 32.69 -28.81
C ILE A 437 -85.95 33.46 -28.19
N GLY A 438 -85.50 33.06 -26.98
CA GLY A 438 -84.28 33.57 -26.37
C GLY A 438 -83.06 33.35 -27.26
N LEU A 439 -82.79 32.09 -27.61
CA LEU A 439 -81.70 31.68 -28.51
C LEU A 439 -81.77 32.39 -29.87
N ARG A 440 -82.94 32.39 -30.51
CA ARG A 440 -83.13 33.01 -31.84
C ARG A 440 -82.84 34.51 -31.83
N GLN A 441 -83.37 35.25 -30.86
CA GLN A 441 -83.17 36.69 -30.78
C GLN A 441 -81.75 37.05 -30.30
N GLY A 442 -81.11 36.19 -29.49
CA GLY A 442 -79.72 36.34 -29.10
C GLY A 442 -78.80 36.24 -30.31
N SER A 443 -78.95 35.18 -31.11
CA SER A 443 -78.19 34.98 -32.34
C SER A 443 -78.47 36.10 -33.37
N ALA A 444 -79.75 36.49 -33.54
CA ALA A 444 -80.11 37.60 -34.41
C ALA A 444 -79.49 38.95 -33.98
N MET A 445 -79.29 39.18 -32.68
CA MET A 445 -78.61 40.39 -32.18
C MET A 445 -77.09 40.34 -32.42
N LEU A 446 -76.45 39.19 -32.17
CA LEU A 446 -75.02 39.00 -32.45
C LEU A 446 -74.69 39.17 -33.93
N ASN A 447 -75.51 38.56 -34.79
CA ASN A 447 -75.33 38.51 -36.24
C ASN A 447 -75.81 39.78 -36.96
N ALA A 448 -76.48 40.70 -36.25
CA ALA A 448 -76.83 42.03 -36.78
C ALA A 448 -75.63 42.97 -36.88
N ASP A 449 -74.53 42.71 -36.15
CA ASP A 449 -73.26 43.40 -36.32
C ASP A 449 -72.27 42.58 -37.16
N THR A 450 -71.68 43.23 -38.16
CA THR A 450 -70.82 42.61 -39.20
C THR A 450 -69.33 42.96 -39.06
N SER A 451 -68.92 43.54 -37.93
CA SER A 451 -67.52 43.94 -37.63
C SER A 451 -66.48 42.80 -37.66
N GLY A 452 -66.95 41.54 -37.57
CA GLY A 452 -66.11 40.39 -37.30
C GLY A 452 -65.46 40.42 -35.91
N ASN A 453 -66.11 41.07 -34.92
CA ASN A 453 -65.91 40.81 -33.49
C ASN A 453 -66.24 39.35 -33.15
N LYS A 454 -65.67 38.82 -32.06
CA LYS A 454 -66.04 37.50 -31.52
C LYS A 454 -67.47 37.56 -30.98
N LYS A 455 -68.30 36.57 -31.32
CA LYS A 455 -69.74 36.52 -31.00
C LYS A 455 -70.02 35.46 -29.93
N MET A 456 -70.47 35.89 -28.76
CA MET A 456 -70.72 35.03 -27.60
C MET A 456 -72.16 35.17 -27.10
N MET A 457 -72.79 34.06 -26.75
CA MET A 457 -74.11 34.00 -26.13
C MET A 457 -73.98 33.27 -24.79
N ILE A 458 -74.59 33.81 -23.73
CA ILE A 458 -74.63 33.16 -22.41
C ILE A 458 -76.10 32.98 -22.04
N LEU A 459 -76.59 31.73 -22.08
CA LEU A 459 -77.94 31.36 -21.67
C LEU A 459 -77.99 31.11 -20.17
N LEU A 460 -78.94 31.75 -19.47
CA LEU A 460 -79.24 31.50 -18.06
C LEU A 460 -80.71 31.04 -17.96
N THR A 461 -80.96 29.80 -17.55
CA THR A 461 -82.31 29.19 -17.52
C THR A 461 -82.41 28.10 -16.46
N ASP A 462 -83.63 27.74 -16.03
CA ASP A 462 -83.86 26.72 -15.01
C ASP A 462 -84.45 25.39 -15.53
N GLY A 463 -84.31 25.14 -16.84
CA GLY A 463 -84.22 23.77 -17.38
C GLY A 463 -85.23 23.42 -18.47
N VAL A 464 -86.51 23.72 -18.27
CA VAL A 464 -87.59 23.09 -19.06
C VAL A 464 -88.24 24.11 -20.02
N PRO A 465 -88.03 24.01 -21.35
CA PRO A 465 -88.73 24.87 -22.31
C PRO A 465 -90.21 24.50 -22.40
N THR A 466 -91.11 25.30 -21.83
CA THR A 466 -92.56 25.06 -21.86
C THR A 466 -93.32 25.72 -23.03
N PHE A 467 -92.59 26.37 -23.95
CA PHE A 467 -93.12 26.96 -25.19
C PHE A 467 -92.11 26.77 -26.34
N SER A 468 -92.60 26.46 -27.55
CA SER A 468 -91.79 26.44 -28.78
C SER A 468 -92.59 26.87 -30.02
N ASP A 469 -91.91 27.22 -31.11
CA ASP A 469 -92.54 27.23 -32.43
C ASP A 469 -92.74 25.80 -32.94
N LYS A 470 -93.86 25.56 -33.63
CA LYS A 470 -94.19 24.24 -34.17
C LYS A 470 -93.14 23.77 -35.17
N VAL A 471 -92.55 22.59 -34.96
CA VAL A 471 -91.55 22.01 -35.87
C VAL A 471 -92.21 21.63 -37.20
N LYS A 472 -91.66 22.12 -38.31
CA LYS A 472 -92.06 21.74 -39.68
C LYS A 472 -91.17 20.65 -40.25
N ASN A 473 -89.87 20.77 -40.03
CA ASN A 473 -88.86 19.81 -40.47
C ASN A 473 -87.83 19.64 -39.36
N SER A 474 -87.26 18.45 -39.30
CA SER A 474 -86.24 18.03 -38.35
C SER A 474 -85.26 17.05 -38.99
N VAL A 475 -84.13 16.85 -38.34
CA VAL A 475 -83.06 15.90 -38.69
C VAL A 475 -82.65 15.12 -37.44
N MET A 476 -82.29 13.85 -37.60
CA MET A 476 -81.74 13.02 -36.52
C MET A 476 -80.22 13.02 -36.64
N GLU A 477 -79.51 13.55 -35.65
CA GLU A 477 -78.04 13.61 -35.60
C GLU A 477 -77.57 12.98 -34.28
N ASN A 478 -76.72 11.95 -34.35
CA ASN A 478 -76.21 11.18 -33.20
C ASN A 478 -77.29 10.64 -32.23
N GLY A 479 -78.51 10.37 -32.74
CA GLY A 479 -79.65 9.89 -31.94
C GLY A 479 -80.51 11.01 -31.33
N ILE A 480 -80.10 12.27 -31.47
CA ILE A 480 -80.84 13.46 -31.02
C ILE A 480 -81.61 14.06 -32.20
N LEU A 481 -82.84 14.51 -31.94
CA LEU A 481 -83.73 15.09 -32.96
C LEU A 481 -83.66 16.63 -32.94
N TYR A 482 -83.15 17.24 -34.01
CA TYR A 482 -83.00 18.69 -34.14
C TYR A 482 -84.02 19.28 -35.13
N GLY A 483 -84.76 20.30 -34.72
CA GLY A 483 -85.70 21.04 -35.56
C GLY A 483 -85.01 21.99 -36.54
N THR A 484 -85.08 21.69 -37.84
CA THR A 484 -84.42 22.48 -38.89
C THR A 484 -85.33 23.57 -39.48
N ASN A 485 -86.66 23.44 -39.38
CA ASN A 485 -87.62 24.42 -39.92
C ASN A 485 -88.82 24.59 -38.97
N PHE A 486 -89.37 25.81 -38.88
CA PHE A 486 -90.33 26.21 -37.84
C PHE A 486 -91.60 26.88 -38.39
N GLY A 487 -92.68 26.76 -37.62
CA GLY A 487 -94.01 27.29 -37.87
C GLY A 487 -94.16 28.77 -37.53
N THR A 488 -95.35 29.30 -37.83
CA THR A 488 -95.86 30.58 -37.29
C THR A 488 -96.90 30.34 -36.18
N THR A 489 -97.22 29.07 -35.93
CA THR A 489 -97.99 28.57 -34.78
C THR A 489 -97.00 28.02 -33.76
N ARG A 490 -97.29 28.19 -32.48
CA ARG A 490 -96.51 27.61 -31.38
C ARG A 490 -97.15 26.32 -30.88
N ASP A 491 -96.32 25.48 -30.27
CA ASP A 491 -96.75 24.45 -29.34
C ASP A 491 -96.60 25.04 -27.92
N GLU A 492 -97.68 25.01 -27.12
CA GLU A 492 -97.80 25.78 -25.87
C GLU A 492 -98.18 24.87 -24.67
N PRO A 493 -97.36 23.86 -24.31
CA PRO A 493 -97.64 22.98 -23.17
C PRO A 493 -97.61 23.69 -21.80
N GLY A 494 -96.91 24.81 -21.68
CA GLY A 494 -97.14 25.85 -20.68
C GLY A 494 -96.46 25.66 -19.33
N TYR A 495 -96.52 24.45 -18.75
CA TYR A 495 -95.88 24.11 -17.47
C TYR A 495 -94.90 22.93 -17.55
N THR A 496 -94.85 22.25 -18.69
CA THR A 496 -94.03 21.07 -19.00
C THR A 496 -93.50 21.19 -20.44
N ALA A 497 -92.49 20.42 -20.83
CA ALA A 497 -92.11 20.25 -22.22
C ALA A 497 -93.06 19.30 -22.97
N GLU A 498 -93.76 18.36 -22.30
CA GLU A 498 -94.61 17.36 -22.96
C GLU A 498 -95.75 18.01 -23.77
N LEU A 499 -95.80 17.73 -25.07
CA LEU A 499 -96.90 18.18 -25.91
C LEU A 499 -98.15 17.35 -25.66
N ARG A 500 -99.16 17.97 -25.04
CA ARG A 500 -100.53 17.45 -24.91
C ARG A 500 -101.13 16.90 -26.23
N TRP A 501 -100.68 17.42 -27.37
CA TRP A 501 -101.06 16.96 -28.71
C TRP A 501 -99.80 16.73 -29.57
N PRO A 502 -99.14 15.57 -29.44
CA PRO A 502 -97.96 15.23 -30.23
C PRO A 502 -98.34 15.05 -31.71
N TYR A 503 -97.41 15.29 -32.62
CA TYR A 503 -97.65 15.28 -34.07
C TYR A 503 -96.43 14.74 -34.84
N THR A 504 -96.64 14.35 -36.08
CA THR A 504 -95.54 14.04 -37.01
C THR A 504 -95.23 15.29 -37.84
N ASP A 505 -93.95 15.62 -38.01
CA ASP A 505 -93.51 16.75 -38.83
C ASP A 505 -93.44 16.38 -40.34
N SER A 506 -93.00 17.33 -41.18
CA SER A 506 -92.85 17.10 -42.63
C SER A 506 -91.57 16.34 -43.02
N SER A 507 -90.68 16.03 -42.06
CA SER A 507 -89.58 15.07 -42.24
C SER A 507 -90.02 13.63 -41.91
N GLY A 508 -91.18 13.44 -41.26
CA GLY A 508 -91.69 12.14 -40.84
C GLY A 508 -91.34 11.77 -39.38
N HIS A 509 -90.72 12.67 -38.62
CA HIS A 509 -90.36 12.42 -37.22
C HIS A 509 -91.52 12.79 -36.28
N ARG A 510 -91.68 12.04 -35.19
CA ARG A 510 -92.69 12.33 -34.15
C ARG A 510 -92.14 13.39 -33.20
N ILE A 511 -92.81 14.53 -33.13
CA ILE A 511 -92.59 15.61 -32.18
C ILE A 511 -93.58 15.43 -31.03
N TYR A 512 -93.05 15.26 -29.83
CA TYR A 512 -93.85 15.00 -28.63
C TYR A 512 -93.48 15.88 -27.43
N ASP A 513 -92.44 16.70 -27.57
CA ASP A 513 -92.07 17.79 -26.66
C ASP A 513 -91.54 19.01 -27.42
N THR A 514 -91.08 20.01 -26.67
CA THR A 514 -90.49 21.28 -27.15
C THR A 514 -88.99 21.18 -27.43
N TRP A 515 -88.32 20.10 -27.03
CA TRP A 515 -86.86 19.98 -27.07
C TRP A 515 -86.28 20.05 -28.49
N PRO A 516 -86.79 19.32 -29.51
CA PRO A 516 -86.30 19.44 -30.88
C PRO A 516 -86.31 20.87 -31.43
N ALA A 517 -87.29 21.69 -31.02
CA ALA A 517 -87.36 23.08 -31.44
C ALA A 517 -86.29 23.95 -30.76
N THR A 518 -86.05 23.74 -29.46
CA THR A 518 -85.02 24.45 -28.68
C THR A 518 -83.61 24.06 -29.13
N LEU A 519 -83.31 22.76 -29.20
CA LEU A 519 -82.02 22.23 -29.68
C LEU A 519 -81.75 22.61 -31.13
N GLY A 520 -82.78 22.56 -32.00
CA GLY A 520 -82.67 22.97 -33.40
C GLY A 520 -82.37 24.46 -33.60
N GLU A 521 -82.81 25.32 -32.69
CA GLU A 521 -82.45 26.75 -32.71
C GLU A 521 -81.06 27.01 -32.12
N ALA A 522 -80.68 26.28 -31.06
CA ALA A 522 -79.32 26.30 -30.52
C ALA A 522 -78.30 25.90 -31.60
N LYS A 523 -78.58 24.82 -32.35
CA LYS A 523 -77.77 24.40 -33.50
C LYS A 523 -77.66 25.50 -34.56
N LYS A 524 -78.74 26.21 -34.90
CA LYS A 524 -78.67 27.36 -35.84
C LYS A 524 -77.81 28.51 -35.35
N ALA A 525 -77.84 28.82 -34.05
CA ALA A 525 -76.95 29.83 -33.48
C ALA A 525 -75.48 29.40 -33.61
N LYS A 526 -75.16 28.15 -33.26
CA LYS A 526 -73.82 27.55 -33.38
C LYS A 526 -73.33 27.51 -34.83
N ASP A 527 -74.15 27.01 -35.76
CA ASP A 527 -73.87 26.94 -37.19
C ASP A 527 -73.67 28.34 -37.84
N SER A 528 -74.14 29.42 -37.19
CA SER A 528 -73.89 30.81 -37.60
C SER A 528 -72.57 31.41 -37.09
N GLY A 529 -71.77 30.63 -36.35
CA GLY A 529 -70.50 31.08 -35.76
C GLY A 529 -70.67 31.82 -34.41
N ASN A 530 -71.77 31.58 -33.68
CA ASN A 530 -71.91 32.08 -32.30
C ASN A 530 -71.37 31.03 -31.33
N VAL A 531 -70.48 31.44 -30.42
CA VAL A 531 -70.09 30.62 -29.26
C VAL A 531 -71.22 30.70 -28.24
N VAL A 532 -71.83 29.57 -27.90
CA VAL A 532 -72.95 29.48 -26.96
C VAL A 532 -72.46 28.82 -25.68
N HIS A 533 -72.63 29.51 -24.56
CA HIS A 533 -72.47 28.99 -23.20
C HIS A 533 -73.85 28.87 -22.55
N ALA A 534 -74.03 27.96 -21.60
CA ALA A 534 -75.28 27.80 -20.87
C ALA A 534 -75.04 27.49 -19.39
N LEU A 535 -75.92 28.04 -18.53
CA LEU A 535 -75.99 27.74 -17.12
C LEU A 535 -77.37 27.16 -16.77
N GLY A 536 -77.40 25.92 -16.27
CA GLY A 536 -78.61 25.29 -15.71
C GLY A 536 -78.78 25.64 -14.25
N ILE A 537 -79.74 26.51 -13.94
CA ILE A 537 -79.90 27.07 -12.59
C ILE A 537 -80.87 26.19 -11.78
N GLN A 538 -80.31 25.34 -10.92
CA GLN A 538 -81.06 24.38 -10.09
C GLN A 538 -82.07 23.59 -10.93
N LEU A 539 -81.57 22.83 -11.91
CA LEU A 539 -82.39 21.96 -12.75
C LEU A 539 -83.26 21.03 -11.89
N ALA A 540 -84.43 20.71 -12.42
CA ALA A 540 -85.35 19.73 -11.87
C ALA A 540 -86.05 19.00 -13.01
N GLY A 541 -86.47 17.77 -12.77
CA GLY A 541 -87.27 16.98 -13.70
C GLY A 541 -88.59 17.64 -14.08
N ASP A 542 -89.14 17.17 -15.19
CA ASP A 542 -90.35 17.69 -15.83
C ASP A 542 -91.54 16.76 -15.53
N ASP A 543 -92.64 17.31 -15.03
CA ASP A 543 -93.91 16.60 -14.78
C ASP A 543 -94.88 16.82 -15.94
N GLY A 544 -95.24 15.76 -16.66
CA GLY A 544 -95.99 15.85 -17.91
C GLY A 544 -97.48 16.14 -17.78
N TYR A 545 -98.18 15.95 -18.90
CA TYR A 545 -99.64 15.85 -18.96
C TYR A 545 -100.15 14.45 -18.61
N TRP A 546 -99.34 13.41 -18.86
CA TRP A 546 -99.76 12.01 -18.75
C TRP A 546 -98.90 11.15 -17.82
N SER A 547 -97.76 11.66 -17.33
CA SER A 547 -96.86 10.99 -16.38
C SER A 547 -96.19 11.98 -15.43
N GLU A 548 -96.24 11.71 -14.13
CA GLU A 548 -95.31 12.28 -13.14
C GLU A 548 -93.89 11.80 -13.50
N GLY A 549 -92.90 12.70 -13.51
CA GLY A 549 -91.56 12.41 -14.05
C GLY A 549 -91.57 12.06 -15.54
N TYR A 550 -92.09 12.96 -16.39
CA TYR A 550 -92.00 12.86 -17.85
C TYR A 550 -90.53 12.92 -18.34
N MET A 551 -89.69 13.72 -17.67
CA MET A 551 -88.22 13.65 -17.79
C MET A 551 -87.59 13.77 -16.40
N SER A 552 -86.54 13.01 -16.12
CA SER A 552 -85.73 13.17 -14.91
C SER A 552 -84.81 14.39 -14.98
N ASP A 553 -84.33 14.85 -13.82
CA ASP A 553 -83.34 15.93 -13.67
C ASP A 553 -82.14 15.72 -14.62
N GLU A 554 -81.67 14.48 -14.74
CA GLU A 554 -80.54 14.06 -15.59
C GLU A 554 -80.87 14.13 -17.09
N GLU A 555 -82.10 13.78 -17.51
CA GLU A 555 -82.51 13.89 -18.91
C GLU A 555 -82.73 15.36 -19.33
N VAL A 556 -83.18 16.22 -18.41
CA VAL A 556 -83.22 17.68 -18.60
C VAL A 556 -81.81 18.24 -18.71
N ARG A 557 -80.88 17.77 -17.86
CA ARG A 557 -79.46 18.15 -17.87
C ARG A 557 -78.74 17.76 -19.16
N GLN A 558 -78.90 16.51 -19.61
CA GLN A 558 -78.32 16.02 -20.87
C GLN A 558 -78.83 16.82 -22.09
N ASN A 559 -80.11 17.22 -22.10
CA ASN A 559 -80.63 18.13 -23.13
C ASN A 559 -80.05 19.55 -23.02
N MET A 560 -79.77 20.06 -21.82
CA MET A 560 -79.11 21.35 -21.63
C MET A 560 -77.66 21.35 -22.13
N GLU A 561 -76.89 20.27 -21.91
CA GLU A 561 -75.52 20.11 -22.44
C GLU A 561 -75.43 20.14 -23.98
N LEU A 562 -76.54 19.87 -24.68
CA LEU A 562 -76.63 19.91 -26.15
C LEU A 562 -76.90 21.32 -26.72
N ILE A 563 -77.23 22.31 -25.87
CA ILE A 563 -77.40 23.71 -26.27
C ILE A 563 -76.06 24.43 -26.54
N PRO A 564 -75.06 24.44 -25.64
CA PRO A 564 -73.79 25.15 -25.83
C PRO A 564 -72.90 24.58 -26.96
N THR A 565 -71.82 25.30 -27.31
CA THR A 565 -70.94 24.95 -28.45
C THR A 565 -70.15 23.66 -28.24
N SER A 566 -69.71 23.39 -27.01
CA SER A 566 -69.29 22.07 -26.55
C SER A 566 -69.88 21.82 -25.15
N PRO A 567 -69.93 20.58 -24.65
CA PRO A 567 -70.42 20.28 -23.31
C PRO A 567 -69.66 21.03 -22.21
N ASP A 568 -68.38 21.34 -22.43
CA ASP A 568 -67.51 22.06 -21.48
C ASP A 568 -67.98 23.50 -21.25
N LEU A 569 -68.81 24.08 -22.14
CA LEU A 569 -69.42 25.40 -21.96
C LEU A 569 -70.81 25.34 -21.30
N TYR A 570 -71.19 24.18 -20.75
CA TYR A 570 -72.31 23.99 -19.84
C TYR A 570 -71.83 23.93 -18.39
N GLU A 571 -72.50 24.66 -17.49
CA GLU A 571 -72.29 24.53 -16.04
C GLU A 571 -73.65 24.41 -15.31
N ASP A 572 -73.68 23.65 -14.22
CA ASP A 572 -74.83 23.55 -13.29
C ASP A 572 -74.66 24.53 -12.12
N ALA A 573 -75.73 25.21 -11.71
CA ALA A 573 -75.71 26.12 -10.56
C ALA A 573 -76.76 25.74 -9.49
N ASP A 574 -76.33 24.97 -8.49
CA ASP A 574 -77.17 24.48 -7.39
C ASP A 574 -77.67 25.56 -6.41
N SER A 575 -77.20 26.81 -6.54
CA SER A 575 -77.51 27.88 -5.59
C SER A 575 -77.40 29.27 -6.22
N ALA A 576 -77.96 30.28 -5.56
CA ALA A 576 -77.81 31.68 -5.95
C ALA A 576 -76.33 32.11 -6.04
N ASP A 577 -75.53 31.72 -5.05
CA ASP A 577 -74.09 32.01 -5.01
C ASP A 577 -73.35 31.37 -6.20
N ALA A 578 -73.77 30.19 -6.67
CA ALA A 578 -73.20 29.54 -7.85
C ALA A 578 -73.51 30.30 -9.16
N VAL A 579 -74.70 30.89 -9.30
CA VAL A 579 -75.04 31.75 -10.46
C VAL A 579 -74.18 33.02 -10.47
N GLU A 580 -73.96 33.63 -9.30
CA GLU A 580 -73.05 34.78 -9.20
C GLU A 580 -71.58 34.38 -9.42
N ALA A 581 -71.16 33.19 -8.97
CA ALA A 581 -69.82 32.66 -9.22
C ALA A 581 -69.57 32.40 -10.72
N TYR A 582 -70.48 31.70 -11.40
CA TYR A 582 -70.41 31.46 -12.85
C TYR A 582 -70.23 32.75 -13.65
N LEU A 583 -71.09 33.75 -13.40
CA LEU A 583 -71.01 35.02 -14.11
C LEU A 583 -69.74 35.82 -13.77
N ASN A 584 -69.20 35.69 -12.56
CA ASN A 584 -67.89 36.25 -12.24
C ASN A 584 -66.74 35.49 -12.94
N ASN A 585 -66.81 34.16 -13.06
CA ASN A 585 -65.83 33.36 -13.80
C ASN A 585 -65.83 33.73 -15.29
N GLN A 586 -66.99 33.71 -15.95
CA GLN A 586 -67.13 34.13 -17.34
C GLN A 586 -66.60 35.56 -17.57
N ALA A 587 -66.84 36.49 -16.64
CA ALA A 587 -66.23 37.83 -16.68
C ALA A 587 -64.70 37.81 -16.55
N ASN A 588 -64.13 36.99 -15.65
CA ASN A 588 -62.69 36.82 -15.48
C ASN A 588 -62.03 36.18 -16.71
N ASP A 589 -62.67 35.21 -17.35
CA ASP A 589 -62.15 34.55 -18.56
C ASP A 589 -62.15 35.54 -19.73
N ILE A 590 -63.22 36.32 -19.89
CA ILE A 590 -63.25 37.46 -20.83
C ILE A 590 -62.08 38.42 -20.54
N ILE A 591 -61.79 38.75 -19.28
CA ILE A 591 -60.66 39.61 -18.89
C ILE A 591 -59.30 38.98 -19.26
N LYS A 592 -59.08 37.69 -18.94
CA LYS A 592 -57.83 36.94 -19.22
C LYS A 592 -57.49 36.91 -20.71
N ASN A 593 -58.48 36.86 -21.59
CA ASN A 593 -58.30 36.89 -23.04
C ASN A 593 -57.68 38.21 -23.59
N PHE A 594 -57.66 39.28 -22.80
CA PHE A 594 -57.02 40.56 -23.19
C PHE A 594 -55.59 40.74 -22.63
N ASN A 595 -55.07 39.77 -21.87
CA ASN A 595 -53.68 39.75 -21.38
C ASN A 595 -52.69 39.49 -22.52
N THR A 596 -51.44 39.93 -22.37
CA THR A 596 -50.35 39.61 -23.31
C THR A 596 -49.63 38.30 -22.99
N VAL A 597 -49.80 37.79 -21.76
CA VAL A 597 -49.41 36.45 -21.35
C VAL A 597 -50.66 35.73 -20.83
N THR A 598 -51.07 34.66 -21.50
CA THR A 598 -52.33 33.93 -21.27
C THR A 598 -52.07 32.44 -21.37
N ASP A 599 -52.34 31.69 -20.30
CA ASP A 599 -51.89 30.29 -20.12
C ASP A 599 -50.40 30.07 -20.48
N GLY A 600 -49.56 31.06 -20.22
CA GLY A 600 -48.16 31.05 -20.62
C GLY A 600 -47.34 30.00 -19.85
N THR A 601 -46.30 29.48 -20.51
CA THR A 601 -45.42 28.45 -19.95
C THR A 601 -43.95 28.84 -19.98
N ILE A 602 -43.18 28.49 -18.94
CA ILE A 602 -41.70 28.54 -18.97
C ILE A 602 -41.17 27.11 -19.01
N THR A 603 -40.22 26.87 -19.91
CA THR A 603 -39.42 25.64 -19.96
C THR A 603 -37.97 25.99 -19.63
N ASP A 604 -37.43 25.43 -18.55
CA ASP A 604 -36.12 25.80 -18.02
C ASP A 604 -35.26 24.59 -17.60
N PRO A 605 -34.59 23.91 -18.55
CA PRO A 605 -33.69 22.79 -18.26
C PRO A 605 -32.41 23.26 -17.54
N ILE A 606 -31.90 22.48 -16.59
CA ILE A 606 -30.64 22.79 -15.88
C ILE A 606 -29.40 22.57 -16.77
N GLY A 607 -28.34 23.31 -16.49
CA GLY A 607 -27.07 23.23 -17.21
C GLY A 607 -26.28 22.00 -16.77
N THR A 608 -25.50 21.40 -17.68
CA THR A 608 -24.81 20.12 -17.43
C THR A 608 -23.86 20.13 -16.25
N GLN A 609 -23.24 21.28 -15.93
CA GLN A 609 -22.35 21.44 -14.78
C GLN A 609 -23.10 21.88 -13.51
N PHE A 610 -24.43 21.79 -13.45
CA PHE A 610 -25.24 22.25 -12.32
C PHE A 610 -26.27 21.20 -11.88
N GLN A 611 -26.59 21.24 -10.59
CA GLN A 611 -27.64 20.45 -9.96
C GLN A 611 -28.53 21.35 -9.10
N TYR A 612 -29.83 21.07 -9.04
CA TYR A 612 -30.74 21.81 -8.15
C TYR A 612 -30.30 21.61 -6.69
N ALA A 613 -30.29 22.69 -5.90
CA ALA A 613 -29.94 22.61 -4.48
C ALA A 613 -31.02 21.91 -3.65
N ASN A 614 -32.25 21.92 -4.15
CA ASN A 614 -33.47 21.24 -3.69
C ASN A 614 -34.54 21.39 -4.80
N ASN A 615 -35.62 20.62 -4.75
CA ASN A 615 -36.68 20.66 -5.77
C ASN A 615 -37.78 21.72 -5.48
N GLN A 616 -37.45 22.81 -4.76
CA GLN A 616 -38.39 23.90 -4.49
C GLN A 616 -38.18 25.03 -5.51
N ALA A 617 -39.24 25.34 -6.25
CA ALA A 617 -39.41 26.63 -6.92
C ALA A 617 -40.48 27.41 -6.16
N THR A 618 -40.23 28.68 -5.88
CA THR A 618 -41.19 29.57 -5.20
C THR A 618 -41.68 30.63 -6.16
N VAL A 619 -43.01 30.85 -6.21
CA VAL A 619 -43.66 31.81 -7.11
C VAL A 619 -44.25 32.94 -6.28
N THR A 620 -43.98 34.18 -6.68
CA THR A 620 -44.45 35.38 -5.98
C THR A 620 -44.94 36.43 -6.97
N SER A 621 -45.95 37.21 -6.60
CA SER A 621 -46.35 38.40 -7.36
C SER A 621 -45.51 39.60 -6.92
N VAL A 622 -44.88 40.28 -7.89
CA VAL A 622 -44.00 41.44 -7.69
C VAL A 622 -44.40 42.67 -8.51
N GLY A 623 -45.52 42.57 -9.24
CA GLY A 623 -46.07 43.67 -10.04
C GLY A 623 -46.66 44.81 -9.20
N LYS A 624 -47.00 45.93 -9.84
CA LYS A 624 -47.77 47.00 -9.17
C LYS A 624 -49.24 46.62 -9.00
N GLN A 625 -49.73 45.74 -9.88
CA GLN A 625 -50.98 45.02 -9.70
C GLN A 625 -50.66 43.61 -9.20
N THR A 626 -51.35 43.19 -8.15
CA THR A 626 -51.19 41.87 -7.56
C THR A 626 -51.77 40.79 -8.49
N VAL A 627 -51.07 39.67 -8.63
CA VAL A 627 -51.64 38.41 -9.10
C VAL A 627 -52.20 37.68 -7.87
N PRO A 628 -53.52 37.39 -7.79
CA PRO A 628 -54.10 36.66 -6.66
C PRO A 628 -53.46 35.29 -6.45
N ALA A 629 -53.45 34.79 -5.21
CA ALA A 629 -52.82 33.50 -4.89
C ALA A 629 -53.42 32.30 -5.63
N SER A 630 -54.68 32.39 -6.07
CA SER A 630 -55.38 31.40 -6.91
C SER A 630 -55.06 31.51 -8.42
N GLU A 631 -54.36 32.57 -8.83
CA GLU A 631 -53.99 32.90 -10.22
C GLU A 631 -52.46 32.94 -10.39
N LEU A 632 -51.69 32.58 -9.35
CA LEU A 632 -50.24 32.40 -9.47
C LEU A 632 -49.96 31.13 -10.29
N PRO A 633 -49.03 31.18 -11.26
CA PRO A 633 -48.69 30.01 -12.07
C PRO A 633 -48.07 28.91 -11.20
N SER A 634 -48.33 27.65 -11.55
CA SER A 634 -47.70 26.51 -10.90
C SER A 634 -46.24 26.38 -11.37
N ALA A 635 -45.33 26.02 -10.47
CA ALA A 635 -43.91 25.82 -10.80
C ALA A 635 -43.41 24.52 -10.16
N ALA A 636 -42.76 23.66 -10.95
CA ALA A 636 -42.28 22.35 -10.52
C ALA A 636 -40.89 22.04 -11.10
N ILE A 637 -40.05 21.38 -10.29
CA ILE A 637 -38.73 20.89 -10.69
C ILE A 637 -38.79 19.36 -10.78
N GLN A 638 -38.70 18.82 -12.00
CA GLN A 638 -38.77 17.39 -12.31
C GLN A 638 -37.76 17.05 -13.42
N ASP A 639 -37.14 15.87 -13.38
CA ASP A 639 -36.26 15.32 -14.43
C ASP A 639 -35.19 16.28 -15.00
N GLY A 640 -34.62 17.13 -14.14
CA GLY A 640 -33.59 18.11 -14.53
C GLY A 640 -34.14 19.42 -15.10
N GLN A 641 -35.45 19.63 -15.11
CA GLN A 641 -36.11 20.80 -15.69
C GLN A 641 -37.03 21.48 -14.67
N LEU A 642 -36.98 22.82 -14.65
CA LEU A 642 -38.02 23.66 -14.05
C LEU A 642 -39.05 23.96 -15.13
N THR A 643 -40.32 23.65 -14.84
CA THR A 643 -41.46 23.99 -15.69
C THR A 643 -42.41 24.89 -14.90
N VAL A 644 -42.89 25.95 -15.55
CA VAL A 644 -43.89 26.88 -15.00
C VAL A 644 -45.09 26.92 -15.93
N ASN A 645 -46.31 26.73 -15.42
CA ASN A 645 -47.54 26.61 -16.22
C ASN A 645 -48.63 27.58 -15.76
N HIS A 646 -49.63 27.83 -16.63
CA HIS A 646 -50.83 28.62 -16.35
C HIS A 646 -50.56 30.10 -16.01
N MET A 647 -49.55 30.69 -16.64
CA MET A 647 -49.17 32.08 -16.41
C MET A 647 -50.14 33.04 -17.10
N ASN A 648 -50.91 33.79 -16.31
CA ASN A 648 -51.91 34.74 -16.77
C ASN A 648 -51.59 36.15 -16.22
N LEU A 649 -51.07 37.06 -17.07
CA LEU A 649 -50.54 38.36 -16.63
C LEU A 649 -51.05 39.51 -17.49
N GLY A 650 -51.88 40.37 -16.89
CA GLY A 650 -52.40 41.60 -17.47
C GLY A 650 -51.57 42.85 -17.15
N GLN A 651 -52.20 44.03 -17.28
CA GLN A 651 -51.53 45.32 -17.07
C GLN A 651 -50.88 45.44 -15.68
N ASP A 652 -49.60 45.81 -15.65
CA ASP A 652 -48.80 46.07 -14.44
C ASP A 652 -48.65 44.85 -13.49
N GLN A 653 -49.08 43.65 -13.91
CA GLN A 653 -48.85 42.39 -13.20
C GLN A 653 -47.49 41.78 -13.56
N GLU A 654 -46.82 41.21 -12.56
CA GLU A 654 -45.54 40.54 -12.71
C GLU A 654 -45.42 39.41 -11.69
N VAL A 655 -44.81 38.29 -12.10
CA VAL A 655 -44.42 37.20 -11.22
C VAL A 655 -42.91 36.98 -11.25
N GLN A 656 -42.37 36.61 -10.10
CA GLN A 656 -41.01 36.12 -9.94
C GLN A 656 -41.03 34.66 -9.47
N ILE A 657 -40.25 33.82 -10.16
CA ILE A 657 -39.99 32.44 -9.79
C ILE A 657 -38.54 32.36 -9.30
N HIS A 658 -38.34 31.94 -8.06
CA HIS A 658 -37.03 31.75 -7.43
C HIS A 658 -36.75 30.26 -7.16
N TYR A 659 -35.55 29.83 -7.51
CA TYR A 659 -35.00 28.51 -7.21
C TYR A 659 -33.50 28.59 -6.95
N GLN A 660 -32.88 27.49 -6.52
CA GLN A 660 -31.44 27.43 -6.22
C GLN A 660 -30.73 26.32 -6.99
N VAL A 661 -29.54 26.62 -7.50
CA VAL A 661 -28.64 25.64 -8.16
C VAL A 661 -27.26 25.63 -7.53
N ARG A 662 -26.56 24.50 -7.68
CA ARG A 662 -25.16 24.34 -7.29
C ARG A 662 -24.32 23.88 -8.46
N ILE A 663 -23.13 24.46 -8.59
CA ILE A 663 -22.13 24.02 -9.57
C ILE A 663 -21.51 22.67 -9.14
N ASN A 664 -21.39 21.75 -10.08
CA ASN A 664 -20.83 20.40 -9.90
C ASN A 664 -19.31 20.43 -10.10
N THR A 665 -18.61 20.70 -9.01
CA THR A 665 -17.14 20.69 -8.85
C THR A 665 -16.52 19.31 -8.65
N GLU A 666 -17.31 18.28 -8.34
CA GLU A 666 -16.80 16.94 -8.07
C GLU A 666 -16.64 16.07 -9.31
N ASP A 667 -17.32 16.44 -10.39
CA ASP A 667 -17.17 15.90 -11.74
C ASP A 667 -15.71 15.79 -12.18
N LYS A 668 -15.38 14.71 -12.88
CA LYS A 668 -14.04 14.46 -13.45
C LYS A 668 -13.70 15.45 -14.57
N ASP A 669 -14.72 15.93 -15.30
CA ASP A 669 -14.54 16.83 -16.46
C ASP A 669 -14.68 18.32 -16.07
N PHE A 670 -14.88 18.62 -14.78
CA PHE A 670 -14.92 19.99 -14.26
C PHE A 670 -13.58 20.71 -14.47
N THR A 671 -13.63 21.93 -15.00
CA THR A 671 -12.49 22.83 -15.19
C THR A 671 -12.66 24.09 -14.35
N PRO A 672 -11.78 24.35 -13.36
CA PRO A 672 -11.81 25.58 -12.58
C PRO A 672 -11.62 26.84 -13.43
N GLU A 673 -12.05 27.99 -12.90
CA GLU A 673 -12.04 29.31 -13.55
C GLU A 673 -12.85 29.44 -14.86
N LYS A 674 -13.44 28.35 -15.34
CA LYS A 674 -14.23 28.28 -16.58
C LYS A 674 -15.72 28.54 -16.31
N TRP A 675 -16.34 29.36 -17.16
CA TRP A 675 -17.77 29.65 -17.16
C TRP A 675 -18.58 28.49 -17.74
N TYR A 676 -19.61 28.10 -16.99
CA TYR A 676 -20.61 27.12 -17.38
C TYR A 676 -22.01 27.76 -17.30
N PRO A 677 -22.86 27.64 -18.33
CA PRO A 677 -24.27 28.03 -18.26
C PRO A 677 -24.99 27.28 -17.13
N MET A 678 -25.78 28.00 -16.33
CA MET A 678 -26.57 27.40 -15.24
C MET A 678 -27.75 26.57 -15.75
N ASN A 679 -28.15 26.79 -17.00
CA ASN A 679 -29.31 26.19 -17.66
C ASN A 679 -28.99 25.88 -19.12
N GLY A 680 -29.82 25.04 -19.74
CA GLY A 680 -29.93 24.95 -21.20
C GLY A 680 -30.71 26.14 -21.76
N GLN A 681 -31.31 25.97 -22.95
CA GLN A 681 -32.19 27.01 -23.52
C GLN A 681 -33.44 27.19 -22.63
N THR A 682 -33.55 28.35 -21.99
CA THR A 682 -34.72 28.72 -21.17
C THR A 682 -35.69 29.56 -22.01
N THR A 683 -36.94 29.10 -22.18
CA THR A 683 -37.95 29.79 -23.03
C THR A 683 -39.20 30.18 -22.27
N LEU A 684 -39.80 31.33 -22.60
CA LEU A 684 -41.21 31.64 -22.36
C LEU A 684 -42.02 31.31 -23.62
N THR A 685 -43.14 30.62 -23.47
CA THR A 685 -44.25 30.58 -24.41
C THR A 685 -45.31 31.57 -23.90
N PRO A 686 -45.54 32.74 -24.53
CA PRO A 686 -46.44 33.75 -23.96
C PRO A 686 -47.93 33.37 -24.02
N ASN A 687 -48.33 32.49 -24.94
CA ASN A 687 -49.72 32.08 -25.12
C ASN A 687 -49.82 30.56 -25.28
N GLY A 688 -50.60 29.90 -24.41
CA GLY A 688 -50.84 28.45 -24.44
C GLY A 688 -51.47 27.94 -25.75
N ASP A 689 -52.35 28.74 -26.38
CA ASP A 689 -52.96 28.43 -27.69
C ASP A 689 -51.95 28.49 -28.86
N ASN A 690 -50.73 28.95 -28.62
CA ASN A 690 -49.69 29.12 -29.64
C ASN A 690 -48.33 28.54 -29.17
N PRO A 691 -48.24 27.21 -28.96
CA PRO A 691 -47.09 26.56 -28.33
C PRO A 691 -45.78 26.68 -29.13
N ASP A 692 -45.86 27.03 -30.42
CA ASP A 692 -44.69 27.25 -31.28
C ASP A 692 -44.05 28.64 -31.07
N ASN A 693 -44.79 29.63 -30.55
CA ASN A 693 -44.25 30.99 -30.39
C ASN A 693 -43.48 31.15 -29.07
N LYS A 694 -42.22 30.75 -29.11
CA LYS A 694 -41.30 30.79 -27.96
C LYS A 694 -40.27 31.92 -28.07
N VAL A 695 -39.91 32.49 -26.93
CA VAL A 695 -38.89 33.54 -26.80
C VAL A 695 -37.89 33.21 -25.69
N ASP A 696 -36.62 33.52 -25.89
CA ASP A 696 -35.52 33.11 -25.01
C ASP A 696 -35.29 34.07 -23.83
N PHE A 697 -35.05 33.51 -22.65
CA PHE A 697 -34.45 34.22 -21.53
C PHE A 697 -32.92 34.25 -21.64
N GLY A 698 -32.29 35.34 -21.19
CA GLY A 698 -30.83 35.42 -21.05
C GLY A 698 -30.30 34.51 -19.94
N VAL A 699 -29.66 33.40 -20.31
CA VAL A 699 -29.18 32.37 -19.38
C VAL A 699 -27.93 32.85 -18.62
N PRO A 700 -27.92 32.83 -17.28
CA PRO A 700 -26.74 33.17 -16.50
C PRO A 700 -25.71 32.03 -16.55
N SER A 701 -24.45 32.37 -16.33
CA SER A 701 -23.34 31.41 -16.23
C SER A 701 -22.58 31.61 -14.92
N ALA A 702 -21.97 30.55 -14.42
CA ALA A 702 -21.10 30.61 -13.24
C ALA A 702 -19.84 29.75 -13.40
N LYS A 703 -18.87 30.01 -12.55
CA LYS A 703 -17.60 29.29 -12.45
C LYS A 703 -17.28 28.97 -10.99
N ALA A 704 -16.28 28.13 -10.75
CA ALA A 704 -15.71 27.93 -9.41
C ALA A 704 -14.18 27.98 -9.47
N PRO A 705 -13.52 28.48 -8.41
CA PRO A 705 -12.06 28.61 -8.35
C PRO A 705 -11.36 27.25 -8.18
N GLY A 706 -10.08 27.23 -8.56
CA GLY A 706 -9.17 26.10 -8.37
C GLY A 706 -8.07 26.39 -7.36
N VAL A 707 -7.50 25.35 -6.77
CA VAL A 707 -6.31 25.45 -5.91
C VAL A 707 -5.03 25.17 -6.70
N LYS A 708 -3.95 25.84 -6.30
CA LYS A 708 -2.61 25.62 -6.83
C LYS A 708 -1.76 25.00 -5.72
N LEU A 709 -1.29 23.78 -5.93
CA LEU A 709 -0.44 23.08 -4.97
C LEU A 709 1.04 23.18 -5.35
N ASN A 710 1.92 23.07 -4.36
CA ASN A 710 3.36 22.96 -4.55
C ASN A 710 3.83 21.67 -3.87
N LEU A 711 4.72 20.93 -4.53
CA LEU A 711 5.31 19.69 -4.04
C LEU A 711 6.83 19.74 -4.17
N LYS A 712 7.53 19.39 -3.09
CA LYS A 712 9.00 19.44 -3.01
C LYS A 712 9.56 18.13 -2.45
N LYS A 713 10.47 17.50 -3.19
CA LYS A 713 11.28 16.36 -2.75
C LYS A 713 12.68 16.84 -2.37
N ILE A 714 13.20 16.36 -1.24
CA ILE A 714 14.58 16.57 -0.78
C ILE A 714 15.26 15.20 -0.68
N TRP A 715 16.53 15.12 -1.08
CA TRP A 715 17.35 13.92 -1.02
C TRP A 715 18.59 14.14 -0.12
N GLU A 716 18.83 13.23 0.81
CA GLU A 716 19.96 13.25 1.75
C GLU A 716 20.82 11.99 1.62
N GLU A 717 21.73 11.94 0.64
CA GLU A 717 22.74 10.89 0.50
C GLU A 717 24.00 11.21 1.32
N TYR A 718 24.26 10.45 2.39
CA TYR A 718 25.39 10.66 3.31
C TYR A 718 26.77 10.56 2.62
N ASP A 719 26.89 9.63 1.67
CA ASP A 719 28.10 9.34 0.88
C ASP A 719 28.19 10.18 -0.41
N LYS A 720 27.14 10.96 -0.73
CA LYS A 720 26.94 11.69 -1.99
C LYS A 720 26.80 10.80 -3.23
N ASP A 721 26.62 9.49 -3.06
CA ASP A 721 26.32 8.57 -4.15
C ASP A 721 24.81 8.56 -4.44
N THR A 722 24.42 9.20 -5.54
CA THR A 722 23.04 9.26 -6.02
C THR A 722 22.66 8.09 -6.95
N SER A 723 23.48 7.05 -7.09
CA SER A 723 23.19 5.91 -8.00
C SER A 723 21.91 5.14 -7.63
N LYS A 724 21.54 5.17 -6.34
CA LYS A 724 20.28 4.61 -5.83
C LYS A 724 19.07 5.55 -5.99
N ARG A 725 19.28 6.80 -6.40
CA ARG A 725 18.19 7.77 -6.60
C ARG A 725 17.46 7.47 -7.93
N PRO A 726 16.15 7.17 -7.91
CA PRO A 726 15.40 6.82 -9.13
C PRO A 726 15.37 7.99 -10.13
N ASP A 727 15.05 7.73 -11.40
CA ASP A 727 14.93 8.78 -12.42
C ASP A 727 13.65 9.61 -12.28
N SER A 728 12.59 9.01 -11.72
CA SER A 728 11.35 9.69 -11.35
C SER A 728 10.68 9.02 -10.16
N LEU A 729 9.77 9.75 -9.52
CA LEU A 729 9.01 9.32 -8.35
C LEU A 729 7.57 9.83 -8.47
N ASP A 730 6.61 8.92 -8.33
CA ASP A 730 5.18 9.23 -8.32
C ASP A 730 4.68 9.49 -6.90
N PHE A 731 3.83 10.50 -6.77
CA PHE A 731 3.12 10.85 -5.54
C PHE A 731 1.62 10.75 -5.76
N THR A 732 0.93 10.11 -4.82
CA THR A 732 -0.54 10.04 -4.79
C THR A 732 -1.08 11.30 -4.12
N LEU A 733 -1.71 12.19 -4.87
CA LEU A 733 -2.53 13.26 -4.32
C LEU A 733 -3.87 12.69 -3.87
N ASN A 734 -4.13 12.69 -2.57
CA ASN A 734 -5.42 12.35 -2.00
C ASN A 734 -6.33 13.59 -1.94
N ARG A 735 -7.59 13.46 -2.38
CA ARG A 735 -8.69 14.43 -2.25
C ARG A 735 -9.71 13.91 -1.25
N LYS A 736 -9.87 14.60 -0.11
CA LYS A 736 -10.89 14.28 0.92
C LYS A 736 -12.05 15.26 0.85
N ASP A 737 -13.17 14.90 1.49
CA ASP A 737 -14.42 15.67 1.50
C ASP A 737 -15.21 15.72 0.18
N THR A 738 -15.08 14.70 -0.67
CA THR A 738 -16.08 14.42 -1.73
C THR A 738 -17.45 14.09 -1.13
N THR A 739 -18.54 14.52 -1.76
CA THR A 739 -19.92 14.25 -1.35
C THR A 739 -20.69 13.33 -2.28
N GLU A 740 -20.26 13.17 -3.54
CA GLU A 740 -20.79 12.12 -4.43
C GLU A 740 -19.93 10.85 -4.38
N SER A 741 -20.50 9.69 -4.74
CA SER A 741 -19.85 8.39 -4.56
C SER A 741 -18.78 8.09 -5.62
N ASN A 742 -19.04 8.53 -6.85
CA ASN A 742 -18.22 8.34 -8.06
C ASN A 742 -17.11 9.39 -8.26
N SER A 743 -17.07 10.45 -7.45
CA SER A 743 -16.04 11.49 -7.48
C SER A 743 -14.65 10.89 -7.29
N TRP A 744 -13.69 11.33 -8.12
CA TRP A 744 -12.29 10.93 -7.97
C TRP A 744 -11.74 11.35 -6.59
N LYS A 745 -11.02 10.45 -5.92
CA LYS A 745 -10.50 10.62 -4.54
C LYS A 745 -8.98 10.57 -4.47
N GLN A 746 -8.34 10.07 -5.52
CA GLN A 746 -6.90 10.02 -5.70
C GLN A 746 -6.56 10.42 -7.14
N GLY A 747 -5.37 10.97 -7.32
CA GLY A 747 -4.73 11.19 -8.61
C GLY A 747 -3.22 11.27 -8.40
N PHE A 748 -2.44 11.31 -9.47
CA PHE A 748 -0.99 11.10 -9.42
C PHE A 748 -0.22 12.29 -9.97
N ILE A 749 0.89 12.64 -9.34
CA ILE A 749 1.86 13.62 -9.85
C ILE A 749 3.25 13.02 -9.84
N ARG A 750 3.97 13.13 -10.96
CA ARG A 750 5.35 12.67 -11.10
C ARG A 750 6.32 13.83 -10.89
N LEU A 751 7.36 13.59 -10.08
CA LEU A 751 8.60 14.37 -10.06
C LEU A 751 9.72 13.55 -10.71
N SER A 752 10.71 14.23 -11.28
CA SER A 752 11.78 13.61 -12.08
C SER A 752 13.11 14.32 -11.92
N LYS A 753 14.18 13.72 -12.45
CA LYS A 753 15.50 14.38 -12.62
C LYS A 753 15.47 15.64 -13.51
N SER A 754 14.38 15.93 -14.22
CA SER A 754 14.14 17.21 -14.91
C SER A 754 13.44 18.28 -14.06
N ASP A 755 12.79 17.92 -12.95
CA ASP A 755 12.13 18.86 -12.02
C ASP A 755 13.11 19.38 -10.94
N VAL A 756 14.42 19.37 -11.23
CA VAL A 756 15.49 19.79 -10.31
C VAL A 756 15.45 21.29 -10.08
N ALA A 757 15.46 21.70 -8.81
CA ALA A 757 15.53 23.09 -8.40
C ALA A 757 16.97 23.65 -8.52
N THR A 758 17.25 24.83 -7.96
CA THR A 758 18.61 25.39 -7.90
C THR A 758 19.60 24.55 -7.06
N ASP A 759 19.09 23.59 -6.30
CA ASP A 759 19.87 22.59 -5.56
C ASP A 759 19.61 21.21 -6.20
N THR A 760 20.67 20.50 -6.60
CA THR A 760 20.60 19.17 -7.23
C THR A 760 20.05 18.07 -6.33
N ASN A 761 19.95 18.31 -5.02
CA ASN A 761 19.30 17.42 -4.06
C ASN A 761 17.81 17.74 -3.85
N VAL A 762 17.27 18.73 -4.58
CA VAL A 762 15.87 19.14 -4.49
C VAL A 762 15.18 18.96 -5.84
N TRP A 763 14.04 18.27 -5.85
CA TRP A 763 13.08 18.34 -6.96
C TRP A 763 11.86 19.13 -6.51
N GLU A 764 11.31 20.00 -7.36
CA GLU A 764 10.21 20.87 -6.98
C GLU A 764 9.30 21.20 -8.16
N LYS A 765 8.00 20.97 -7.98
CA LYS A 765 6.96 21.35 -8.93
C LYS A 765 5.98 22.29 -8.25
N THR A 766 5.82 23.47 -8.82
CA THR A 766 4.97 24.55 -8.28
C THR A 766 3.80 24.83 -9.20
N ASN A 767 2.74 25.43 -8.66
CA ASN A 767 1.50 25.74 -9.40
C ASN A 767 0.85 24.49 -10.03
N ILE A 768 0.85 23.37 -9.29
CA ILE A 768 0.14 22.15 -9.66
C ILE A 768 -1.36 22.43 -9.58
N GLU A 769 -1.98 22.60 -10.75
CA GLU A 769 -3.44 22.82 -10.92
C GLU A 769 -4.16 21.52 -11.35
N LYS A 770 -3.40 20.48 -11.70
CA LYS A 770 -3.88 19.19 -12.18
C LYS A 770 -3.07 18.01 -11.64
N VAL A 771 -3.65 16.82 -11.72
CA VAL A 771 -2.98 15.52 -11.53
C VAL A 771 -3.44 14.52 -12.61
N ALA A 772 -2.68 13.46 -12.82
CA ALA A 772 -3.08 12.35 -13.67
C ALA A 772 -4.12 11.46 -12.97
N GLU A 773 -5.04 10.87 -13.74
CA GLU A 773 -6.03 9.91 -13.21
C GLU A 773 -5.39 8.57 -12.80
N THR A 774 -4.38 8.13 -13.55
CA THR A 774 -3.59 6.92 -13.29
C THR A 774 -2.10 7.23 -13.23
N GLN A 775 -1.33 6.37 -12.56
CA GLN A 775 0.10 6.56 -12.34
C GLN A 775 0.86 6.61 -13.68
N GLY A 776 1.69 7.64 -13.86
CA GLY A 776 2.48 7.84 -15.09
C GLY A 776 1.70 8.36 -16.32
N ALA A 777 0.39 8.55 -16.23
CA ALA A 777 -0.41 9.15 -17.31
C ALA A 777 -0.24 10.69 -17.37
N THR A 778 -0.90 11.31 -18.35
CA THR A 778 -0.92 12.78 -18.49
C THR A 778 -1.89 13.44 -17.50
N GLU A 779 -1.58 14.67 -17.11
CA GLU A 779 -2.35 15.43 -16.12
C GLU A 779 -3.73 15.86 -16.68
N SER A 780 -4.79 15.17 -16.25
CA SER A 780 -6.16 15.32 -16.73
C SER A 780 -7.08 15.96 -15.68
N LEU A 781 -7.05 15.46 -14.44
CA LEU A 781 -7.94 15.84 -13.34
C LEU A 781 -7.53 17.19 -12.76
N TRP A 782 -8.40 18.19 -12.85
CA TRP A 782 -8.20 19.50 -12.22
C TRP A 782 -8.40 19.48 -10.70
N LEU A 783 -7.84 20.49 -10.02
CA LEU A 783 -7.99 20.69 -8.57
C LEU A 783 -8.95 21.87 -8.25
N PRO A 784 -10.28 21.67 -8.23
CA PRO A 784 -11.25 22.66 -7.72
C PRO A 784 -11.01 22.99 -6.23
N GLN A 785 -11.44 24.17 -5.78
CA GLN A 785 -11.30 24.56 -4.38
C GLN A 785 -12.28 23.82 -3.45
N PHE A 786 -13.56 23.77 -3.81
CA PHE A 786 -14.64 23.25 -2.95
C PHE A 786 -15.45 22.14 -3.61
N ASN A 787 -16.16 21.37 -2.79
CA ASN A 787 -17.01 20.25 -3.16
C ASN A 787 -18.44 20.66 -3.55
N ASN A 788 -19.27 19.68 -3.93
CA ASN A 788 -20.64 19.91 -4.40
C ASN A 788 -21.61 20.47 -3.33
N LYS A 789 -21.17 20.70 -2.09
CA LYS A 789 -21.92 21.40 -1.04
C LYS A 789 -21.26 22.72 -0.59
N GLY A 790 -20.16 23.15 -1.23
CA GLY A 790 -19.46 24.41 -0.95
C GLY A 790 -18.51 24.36 0.26
N LYS A 791 -17.95 23.19 0.57
CA LYS A 791 -16.86 23.01 1.54
C LYS A 791 -15.55 22.78 0.78
N ASP A 792 -14.49 23.50 1.16
CA ASP A 792 -13.14 23.32 0.60
C ASP A 792 -12.63 21.87 0.74
N PHE A 793 -12.03 21.34 -0.33
CA PHE A 793 -11.41 20.01 -0.34
C PHE A 793 -10.12 20.00 0.48
N ALA A 794 -9.91 18.95 1.28
CA ALA A 794 -8.62 18.71 1.92
C ALA A 794 -7.73 17.86 1.00
N TYR A 795 -6.64 18.48 0.53
CA TYR A 795 -5.65 17.88 -0.36
C TYR A 795 -4.35 17.53 0.38
N SER A 796 -3.78 16.35 0.11
CA SER A 796 -2.47 15.94 0.64
C SER A 796 -1.76 14.91 -0.24
N PHE A 797 -0.49 15.14 -0.57
CA PHE A 797 0.34 14.15 -1.28
C PHE A 797 0.79 13.03 -0.35
N GLU A 798 0.99 11.84 -0.90
CA GLU A 798 1.60 10.69 -0.24
C GLU A 798 2.62 10.05 -1.19
N GLU A 799 3.81 9.76 -0.68
CA GLU A 799 4.92 9.22 -1.44
C GLU A 799 4.93 7.68 -1.39
N ALA A 800 5.23 7.02 -2.52
CA ALA A 800 5.48 5.59 -2.54
C ALA A 800 6.84 5.24 -1.90
N THR A 801 6.95 4.07 -1.27
CA THR A 801 8.21 3.60 -0.64
C THR A 801 9.38 3.65 -1.62
N VAL A 802 10.45 4.36 -1.26
CA VAL A 802 11.66 4.47 -2.09
C VAL A 802 12.76 3.57 -1.54
N ASN A 803 13.04 2.47 -2.24
CA ASN A 803 14.00 1.45 -1.81
C ASN A 803 15.39 2.04 -1.53
N GLY A 804 15.92 1.76 -0.33
CA GLY A 804 17.20 2.29 0.14
C GLY A 804 17.14 3.68 0.79
N TYR A 805 15.96 4.26 0.99
CA TYR A 805 15.77 5.55 1.67
C TYR A 805 14.72 5.48 2.78
N GLU A 806 15.00 6.16 3.89
CA GLU A 806 14.02 6.49 4.93
C GLU A 806 13.26 7.75 4.48
N SER A 807 11.95 7.63 4.26
CA SER A 807 11.09 8.74 3.82
C SER A 807 10.40 9.41 4.99
N SER A 808 10.35 10.74 4.95
CA SER A 808 9.72 11.60 5.96
C SER A 808 9.07 12.81 5.30
N SER A 809 8.09 13.45 5.95
CA SER A 809 7.43 14.65 5.42
C SER A 809 7.08 15.69 6.47
N ASN A 810 6.85 16.92 6.00
CA ASN A 810 6.29 17.99 6.82
C ASN A 810 4.81 17.71 7.18
N ALA A 811 4.28 18.38 8.20
CA ALA A 811 2.91 18.16 8.67
C ALA A 811 1.81 18.42 7.61
N ALA A 812 2.11 19.17 6.55
CA ALA A 812 1.22 19.43 5.42
C ALA A 812 1.34 18.39 4.27
N LYS A 813 2.28 17.43 4.37
CA LYS A 813 2.67 16.49 3.30
C LYS A 813 3.01 17.14 1.95
N THR A 814 3.55 18.36 1.95
CA THR A 814 3.98 19.11 0.75
C THR A 814 5.49 19.12 0.55
N ILE A 815 6.27 18.79 1.59
CA ILE A 815 7.72 18.63 1.52
C ILE A 815 8.04 17.22 2.04
N TRP A 816 8.77 16.45 1.23
CA TRP A 816 9.14 15.07 1.50
C TRP A 816 10.67 14.88 1.41
N THR A 817 11.30 14.39 2.47
CA THR A 817 12.75 14.15 2.53
C THR A 817 13.05 12.66 2.53
N ASN A 818 13.87 12.20 1.58
CA ASN A 818 14.40 10.84 1.52
C ASN A 818 15.86 10.84 1.97
N LYS A 819 16.14 10.14 3.06
CA LYS A 819 17.48 9.99 3.61
C LYS A 819 18.03 8.60 3.29
N LYS A 820 19.21 8.52 2.67
CA LYS A 820 19.80 7.25 2.25
C LYS A 820 20.07 6.38 3.49
N ILE A 821 19.50 5.18 3.51
CA ILE A 821 19.68 4.23 4.61
C ILE A 821 21.12 3.73 4.56
N TYR A 822 21.83 3.86 5.67
CA TYR A 822 23.15 3.28 5.85
C TYR A 822 23.03 1.84 6.38
N THR A 823 23.61 0.89 5.66
CA THR A 823 23.71 -0.52 6.08
C THR A 823 24.91 -0.68 7.02
N PRO A 824 24.71 -1.00 8.32
CA PRO A 824 25.79 -1.08 9.30
C PRO A 824 26.83 -2.16 8.98
N LEU A 825 28.11 -1.80 9.09
CA LEU A 825 29.21 -2.63 8.62
C LEU A 825 29.59 -3.72 9.62
N ALA A 826 29.89 -4.93 9.13
CA ALA A 826 30.55 -5.97 9.91
C ALA A 826 32.08 -5.75 9.94
N LEU A 827 32.78 -6.46 10.82
CA LEU A 827 34.24 -6.45 10.91
C LEU A 827 34.80 -7.88 10.87
N GLU A 828 35.77 -8.10 10.00
CA GLU A 828 36.57 -9.30 9.84
C GLU A 828 38.06 -8.95 9.86
N ILE A 829 38.83 -9.67 10.68
CA ILE A 829 40.26 -9.47 10.86
C ILE A 829 41.01 -10.75 10.47
N THR A 830 41.88 -10.68 9.47
CA THR A 830 42.80 -11.78 9.14
C THR A 830 44.05 -11.66 10.01
N LYS A 831 44.25 -12.60 10.93
CA LYS A 831 45.46 -12.65 11.77
C LYS A 831 46.55 -13.42 11.05
N ILE A 832 47.73 -12.81 10.88
CA ILE A 832 48.90 -13.49 10.29
C ILE A 832 50.15 -13.41 11.18
N SER A 833 51.12 -14.27 10.88
CA SER A 833 52.51 -14.19 11.37
C SER A 833 53.33 -13.21 10.53
N ASP A 834 54.33 -12.58 11.13
CA ASP A 834 55.37 -11.87 10.38
C ASP A 834 56.24 -12.81 9.54
N GLN A 835 56.44 -14.05 10.03
CA GLN A 835 57.19 -15.10 9.35
C GLN A 835 56.28 -15.86 8.37
N GLY A 836 56.47 -15.64 7.07
CA GLY A 836 55.76 -16.37 6.02
C GLY A 836 54.29 -15.98 5.80
N LYS A 837 53.76 -14.97 6.53
CA LYS A 837 52.40 -14.41 6.38
C LYS A 837 51.26 -15.44 6.51
N THR A 838 51.51 -16.57 7.19
CA THR A 838 50.50 -17.62 7.38
C THR A 838 49.41 -17.18 8.37
N PRO A 839 48.13 -17.56 8.15
CA PRO A 839 47.06 -17.31 9.10
C PRO A 839 47.30 -17.95 10.46
N LEU A 840 46.98 -17.23 11.54
CA LEU A 840 47.21 -17.63 12.93
C LEU A 840 45.92 -17.77 13.72
N LYS A 841 45.85 -18.83 14.52
CA LYS A 841 44.67 -19.24 15.31
C LYS A 841 44.94 -19.04 16.81
N GLY A 842 43.89 -18.93 17.62
CA GLY A 842 43.96 -18.79 19.07
C GLY A 842 44.19 -17.36 19.59
N ALA A 843 44.21 -16.33 18.74
CA ALA A 843 44.17 -14.94 19.20
C ALA A 843 42.84 -14.62 19.90
N VAL A 844 42.83 -13.56 20.71
CA VAL A 844 41.61 -12.99 21.28
C VAL A 844 41.56 -11.50 20.99
N PHE A 845 40.73 -11.09 20.04
CA PHE A 845 40.44 -9.68 19.79
C PHE A 845 39.20 -9.21 20.55
N ARG A 846 39.17 -7.93 20.93
CA ARG A 846 37.95 -7.22 21.36
C ARG A 846 37.77 -5.91 20.61
N LEU A 847 36.53 -5.58 20.26
CA LEU A 847 36.10 -4.29 19.71
C LEU A 847 35.24 -3.54 20.74
N SER A 848 35.55 -2.27 20.98
CA SER A 848 34.81 -1.38 21.90
C SER A 848 34.57 -0.01 21.23
N GLY A 849 33.76 0.86 21.84
CA GLY A 849 33.39 2.16 21.29
C GLY A 849 32.01 2.19 20.63
N GLY A 850 31.53 3.39 20.30
CA GLY A 850 30.15 3.59 19.85
C GLY A 850 29.11 3.03 20.82
N SER A 851 28.10 2.35 20.25
CA SER A 851 27.04 1.66 21.00
C SER A 851 27.43 0.29 21.57
N LEU A 852 28.70 -0.14 21.45
CA LEU A 852 29.14 -1.45 21.95
C LEU A 852 29.33 -1.42 23.49
N PRO A 853 29.18 -2.56 24.19
CA PRO A 853 29.44 -2.63 25.63
C PRO A 853 30.85 -2.15 26.00
N ASN A 854 30.97 -1.35 27.06
CA ASN A 854 32.24 -0.76 27.54
C ASN A 854 33.37 -1.77 27.80
N VAL A 855 33.05 -3.04 28.05
CA VAL A 855 34.02 -4.14 28.25
C VAL A 855 34.60 -4.70 26.93
N GLY A 856 34.08 -4.27 25.79
CA GLY A 856 34.39 -4.74 24.45
C GLY A 856 33.69 -6.06 24.10
N VAL A 857 33.22 -6.17 22.85
CA VAL A 857 32.73 -7.41 22.25
C VAL A 857 33.93 -8.25 21.81
N LYS A 858 34.01 -9.51 22.23
CA LYS A 858 35.04 -10.46 21.74
C LYS A 858 34.70 -10.89 20.31
N LEU A 859 35.66 -10.81 19.39
CA LEU A 859 35.53 -11.41 18.06
C LEU A 859 35.66 -12.94 18.17
N LYS A 860 34.88 -13.65 17.36
CA LYS A 860 34.95 -15.11 17.22
C LYS A 860 36.20 -15.49 16.42
N ASP A 861 36.94 -16.48 16.88
CA ASP A 861 37.93 -17.20 16.06
C ASP A 861 37.18 -18.13 15.11
N ASN A 862 37.34 -17.96 13.79
CA ASN A 862 36.68 -18.82 12.81
C ASN A 862 37.38 -20.18 12.61
N GLY A 863 38.56 -20.39 13.22
CA GLY A 863 39.31 -21.64 13.12
C GLY A 863 40.17 -21.77 11.87
N ASP A 864 40.22 -20.75 11.01
CA ASP A 864 41.07 -20.61 9.82
C ASP A 864 42.19 -19.55 10.01
N GLY A 865 42.02 -18.64 10.97
CA GLY A 865 42.88 -17.48 11.22
C GLY A 865 42.21 -16.13 10.92
N THR A 866 40.94 -16.15 10.50
CA THR A 866 40.07 -14.98 10.46
C THR A 866 39.28 -14.84 11.76
N TYR A 867 38.98 -13.59 12.13
CA TYR A 867 38.27 -13.22 13.35
C TYR A 867 37.11 -12.31 13.01
N THR A 868 35.87 -12.69 13.36
CA THR A 868 34.66 -11.95 12.97
C THR A 868 33.89 -11.38 14.15
N LEU A 869 33.22 -10.24 13.92
CA LEU A 869 32.19 -9.70 14.78
C LEU A 869 30.85 -10.42 14.50
N SER A 870 30.74 -11.69 14.95
CA SER A 870 29.75 -12.68 14.47
C SER A 870 28.38 -12.65 15.14
N ASP A 871 28.01 -11.56 15.80
CA ASP A 871 26.73 -11.41 16.49
C ASP A 871 26.05 -10.17 15.90
N ASP A 872 25.02 -10.37 15.09
CA ASP A 872 24.50 -9.36 14.15
C ASP A 872 23.92 -8.11 14.82
N LYS A 873 23.67 -8.13 16.13
CA LYS A 873 23.32 -6.91 16.89
C LYS A 873 24.50 -5.91 17.00
N TYR A 874 25.73 -6.38 16.77
CA TYR A 874 26.94 -5.57 16.83
C TYR A 874 27.48 -5.31 15.41
N LYS A 875 27.18 -4.12 14.89
CA LYS A 875 27.67 -3.60 13.61
C LYS A 875 28.18 -2.17 13.78
N LEU A 876 29.08 -1.75 12.89
CA LEU A 876 29.73 -0.45 12.92
C LEU A 876 28.84 0.61 12.24
N GLN A 877 28.51 1.65 12.99
CA GLN A 877 27.57 2.73 12.64
C GLN A 877 28.29 3.94 12.04
N LEU A 878 27.58 4.78 11.27
CA LEU A 878 28.12 6.07 10.80
C LEU A 878 28.59 6.95 11.96
N ASN A 879 29.49 7.88 11.64
CA ASN A 879 29.97 8.94 12.55
C ASN A 879 30.42 8.39 13.92
N THR A 880 31.11 7.25 13.93
CA THR A 880 31.46 6.51 15.14
C THR A 880 32.90 6.00 15.09
N GLU A 881 33.64 6.20 16.18
CA GLU A 881 34.95 5.60 16.40
C GLU A 881 34.85 4.35 17.30
N TYR A 882 35.54 3.29 16.89
CA TYR A 882 35.71 2.05 17.63
C TYR A 882 37.20 1.79 17.89
N THR A 883 37.51 1.04 18.95
CA THR A 883 38.87 0.59 19.28
C THR A 883 38.91 -0.93 19.32
N LEU A 884 39.71 -1.51 18.42
CA LEU A 884 40.07 -2.92 18.36
C LEU A 884 41.37 -3.16 19.14
N THR A 885 41.41 -4.20 19.99
CA THR A 885 42.60 -4.60 20.75
C THR A 885 42.85 -6.10 20.67
N GLU A 886 44.12 -6.50 20.59
CA GLU A 886 44.53 -7.87 20.88
C GLU A 886 44.66 -8.04 22.40
N VAL A 887 43.82 -8.89 22.98
CA VAL A 887 43.78 -9.20 24.42
C VAL A 887 44.64 -10.43 24.74
N THR A 888 44.89 -11.29 23.76
CA THR A 888 45.76 -12.48 23.87
C THR A 888 46.32 -12.81 22.49
N PRO A 889 47.65 -12.93 22.33
CA PRO A 889 48.25 -13.30 21.05
C PRO A 889 48.02 -14.77 20.69
N PRO A 890 48.20 -15.14 19.41
CA PRO A 890 48.39 -16.53 18.99
C PRO A 890 49.52 -17.23 19.76
N ALA A 891 49.43 -18.55 19.86
CA ALA A 891 50.54 -19.37 20.35
C ALA A 891 51.83 -19.11 19.54
N GLY A 892 52.98 -19.16 20.20
CA GLY A 892 54.28 -18.89 19.58
C GLY A 892 54.58 -17.42 19.24
N HIS A 893 53.63 -16.49 19.40
CA HIS A 893 53.78 -15.09 19.00
C HIS A 893 53.80 -14.13 20.19
N LYS A 894 54.42 -12.96 20.00
CA LYS A 894 54.40 -11.89 21.01
C LYS A 894 53.01 -11.24 21.08
N ALA A 895 52.68 -10.70 22.25
CA ALA A 895 51.51 -9.85 22.42
C ALA A 895 51.73 -8.49 21.76
N THR A 896 50.78 -8.07 20.91
CA THR A 896 50.81 -6.75 20.29
C THR A 896 50.34 -5.67 21.27
N THR A 897 51.12 -4.60 21.44
CA THR A 897 50.76 -3.44 22.28
C THR A 897 49.95 -2.37 21.53
N THR A 898 49.80 -2.53 20.21
CA THR A 898 49.01 -1.66 19.34
C THR A 898 47.51 -1.86 19.59
N SER A 899 46.77 -0.75 19.65
CA SER A 899 45.33 -0.72 19.43
C SER A 899 45.04 -0.14 18.05
N TRP A 900 43.94 -0.57 17.43
CA TRP A 900 43.52 -0.08 16.13
C TRP A 900 42.21 0.71 16.27
N LYS A 901 42.27 2.02 16.02
CA LYS A 901 41.10 2.89 15.89
C LYS A 901 40.41 2.59 14.58
N VAL A 902 39.22 1.99 14.59
CA VAL A 902 38.37 1.79 13.41
C VAL A 902 37.35 2.92 13.41
N ASN A 903 37.50 3.90 12.51
CA ASN A 903 36.59 5.03 12.39
C ASN A 903 35.66 4.83 11.19
N VAL A 904 34.36 5.05 11.39
CA VAL A 904 33.40 5.23 10.29
C VAL A 904 32.95 6.68 10.31
N SER A 905 33.28 7.40 9.24
CA SER A 905 32.93 8.81 9.06
C SER A 905 31.42 9.06 8.90
N ALA A 906 31.00 10.33 8.86
CA ALA A 906 29.62 10.68 8.53
C ALA A 906 29.25 10.29 7.08
N GLU A 907 30.23 10.28 6.18
CA GLU A 907 30.09 9.92 4.76
C GLU A 907 30.32 8.43 4.47
N GLY A 908 30.31 7.56 5.49
CA GLY A 908 30.43 6.10 5.34
C GLY A 908 31.83 5.58 4.97
N LYS A 909 32.81 6.45 4.79
CA LYS A 909 34.22 6.05 4.60
C LYS A 909 34.78 5.49 5.90
N VAL A 910 35.52 4.40 5.78
CA VAL A 910 36.20 3.72 6.89
C VAL A 910 37.69 4.04 6.88
N THR A 911 38.26 4.29 8.06
CA THR A 911 39.72 4.32 8.27
C THR A 911 40.12 3.47 9.47
N ILE A 912 41.35 2.95 9.44
CA ILE A 912 41.98 2.23 10.53
C ILE A 912 43.30 2.93 10.86
N ASN A 913 43.42 3.44 12.09
CA ASN A 913 44.51 4.32 12.53
C ASN A 913 44.73 5.49 11.55
N ASP A 914 43.64 6.19 11.24
CA ASP A 914 43.57 7.36 10.34
C ASP A 914 43.98 7.09 8.86
N ALA A 915 44.29 5.85 8.51
CA ALA A 915 44.62 5.41 7.15
C ALA A 915 43.47 4.62 6.51
N ALA A 916 43.31 4.74 5.18
CA ALA A 916 42.40 3.91 4.39
C ALA A 916 43.09 2.71 3.71
N THR A 917 44.43 2.64 3.78
CA THR A 917 45.24 1.65 3.07
C THR A 917 45.16 0.27 3.72
N GLY A 918 44.97 -0.79 2.91
CA GLY A 918 44.87 -2.17 3.40
C GLY A 918 43.50 -2.52 3.99
N ILE A 919 42.50 -1.66 3.82
CA ILE A 919 41.09 -1.92 4.16
C ILE A 919 40.36 -2.33 2.88
N GLU A 920 39.67 -3.45 2.93
CA GLU A 920 38.68 -3.85 1.92
C GLU A 920 37.28 -3.79 2.53
N ILE A 921 36.27 -3.44 1.73
CA ILE A 921 34.86 -3.48 2.15
C ILE A 921 34.08 -4.25 1.09
N ASN A 922 33.84 -5.53 1.38
CA ASN A 922 33.09 -6.46 0.53
C ASN A 922 31.86 -6.92 1.31
N ASP A 923 30.67 -6.95 0.69
CA ASP A 923 29.40 -7.39 1.31
C ASP A 923 29.15 -6.78 2.71
N ASN A 924 29.23 -5.44 2.78
CA ASN A 924 29.14 -4.64 4.00
C ASN A 924 30.08 -5.09 5.15
N THR A 925 31.16 -5.81 4.84
CA THR A 925 32.13 -6.31 5.82
C THR A 925 33.47 -5.64 5.60
N ILE A 926 33.94 -4.92 6.62
CA ILE A 926 35.29 -4.38 6.68
C ILE A 926 36.25 -5.56 6.90
N LYS A 927 37.14 -5.80 5.93
CA LYS A 927 38.22 -6.78 6.03
C LYS A 927 39.56 -6.06 6.22
N TYR A 928 40.36 -6.50 7.19
CA TYR A 928 41.67 -5.92 7.51
C TYR A 928 42.65 -6.98 8.04
N THR A 929 43.94 -6.82 7.75
CA THR A 929 44.99 -7.81 8.11
C THR A 929 45.85 -7.32 9.28
N ILE A 930 46.06 -8.18 10.29
CA ILE A 930 46.86 -7.87 11.49
C ILE A 930 47.98 -8.90 11.68
N GLU A 931 49.21 -8.41 11.74
CA GLU A 931 50.46 -9.15 11.83
C GLU A 931 51.01 -9.18 13.28
N ASN A 932 51.55 -10.32 13.75
CA ASN A 932 52.28 -10.41 15.02
C ASN A 932 53.68 -11.00 14.81
N GLU A 933 54.63 -10.59 15.64
CA GLU A 933 56.00 -11.08 15.64
C GLU A 933 56.14 -12.48 16.27
N PHE A 934 56.82 -13.40 15.58
CA PHE A 934 57.13 -14.74 16.04
C PHE A 934 58.19 -14.79 17.17
N THR A 935 57.98 -15.66 18.17
CA THR A 935 58.89 -15.83 19.31
C THR A 935 59.93 -16.92 19.04
N LYS A 936 61.10 -16.51 18.54
CA LYS A 936 62.22 -17.41 18.19
C LYS A 936 62.67 -18.30 19.36
N ARG A 937 62.72 -19.62 19.11
CA ARG A 937 62.99 -20.70 20.09
C ARG A 937 64.50 -20.98 20.24
N PRO A 938 65.05 -21.11 21.47
CA PRO A 938 66.41 -21.60 21.67
C PRO A 938 66.54 -23.12 21.49
N LEU A 939 67.68 -23.60 20.97
CA LEU A 939 68.05 -25.03 20.87
C LEU A 939 69.29 -25.34 21.72
N LEU A 940 69.32 -26.50 22.39
CA LEU A 940 70.46 -27.06 23.15
C LEU A 940 70.70 -28.54 22.80
N VAL A 941 71.87 -29.05 23.22
CA VAL A 941 72.20 -30.49 23.19
C VAL A 941 72.84 -30.93 24.50
N GLU A 942 72.34 -32.00 25.11
CA GLU A 942 72.96 -32.65 26.28
C GLU A 942 73.54 -34.02 25.88
N LYS A 943 74.79 -34.28 26.26
CA LYS A 943 75.52 -35.48 25.87
C LYS A 943 75.70 -36.43 27.06
N TYR A 944 75.48 -37.73 26.84
CA TYR A 944 75.57 -38.75 27.89
C TYR A 944 76.34 -40.00 27.46
N ASN A 945 76.92 -40.70 28.44
CA ASN A 945 77.43 -42.07 28.31
C ASN A 945 76.23 -43.04 28.39
N LYS A 946 76.15 -43.96 27.43
CA LYS A 946 75.07 -44.95 27.25
C LYS A 946 74.95 -45.95 28.40
N ASP A 947 76.08 -46.31 29.00
CA ASP A 947 76.22 -47.43 29.94
C ASP A 947 76.18 -46.98 31.42
N SER A 948 76.66 -45.77 31.71
CA SER A 948 76.70 -45.17 33.07
C SER A 948 75.74 -44.00 33.29
N GLY A 949 75.13 -43.44 32.24
CA GLY A 949 74.19 -42.31 32.33
C GLY A 949 74.81 -40.98 32.76
N LYS A 950 76.13 -40.89 32.95
CA LYS A 950 76.86 -39.66 33.25
C LYS A 950 76.91 -38.73 32.03
N THR A 951 77.03 -37.43 32.26
CA THR A 951 77.27 -36.44 31.20
C THR A 951 78.60 -36.69 30.50
N LEU A 952 78.69 -36.30 29.23
CA LEU A 952 79.92 -36.23 28.46
C LEU A 952 80.18 -34.81 27.99
N ASP A 953 81.45 -34.44 27.96
CA ASP A 953 81.93 -33.15 27.49
C ASP A 953 82.69 -33.34 26.16
N GLY A 954 82.95 -32.24 25.44
CA GLY A 954 83.77 -32.24 24.22
C GLY A 954 83.07 -32.69 22.93
N ALA A 955 81.84 -33.21 23.02
CA ALA A 955 81.01 -33.45 21.84
C ALA A 955 80.65 -32.14 21.12
N LYS A 956 80.58 -32.16 19.79
CA LYS A 956 80.09 -31.05 18.98
C LYS A 956 79.01 -31.49 18.01
N PHE A 957 78.06 -30.60 17.77
CA PHE A 957 76.96 -30.80 16.85
C PHE A 957 76.81 -29.63 15.90
N THR A 958 76.77 -29.91 14.60
CA THR A 958 76.55 -28.88 13.57
C THR A 958 75.07 -28.83 13.22
N LEU A 959 74.50 -27.61 13.15
CA LEU A 959 73.09 -27.36 12.85
C LEU A 959 72.93 -26.90 11.40
N ASN A 960 72.13 -27.62 10.63
CA ASN A 960 71.79 -27.28 9.24
C ASN A 960 70.33 -26.83 9.14
N GLN A 961 70.06 -25.78 8.35
CA GLN A 961 68.72 -25.31 7.98
C GLN A 961 68.43 -25.63 6.51
N TYR A 962 67.17 -25.90 6.19
CA TYR A 962 66.69 -26.28 4.86
C TYR A 962 65.44 -25.45 4.49
N ASP A 963 65.32 -25.11 3.21
CA ASP A 963 64.24 -24.24 2.71
C ASP A 963 62.88 -24.96 2.63
N ASP A 964 62.87 -26.22 2.14
CA ASP A 964 61.70 -27.11 2.18
C ASP A 964 62.12 -28.55 2.50
N LYS A 965 61.45 -29.17 3.48
CA LYS A 965 61.44 -30.62 3.82
C LYS A 965 62.76 -31.38 3.65
N TRP A 966 63.87 -30.77 4.04
CA TRP A 966 65.20 -31.38 3.98
C TRP A 966 65.61 -31.88 2.57
N THR A 967 65.13 -31.20 1.52
CA THR A 967 65.30 -31.60 0.10
C THR A 967 66.58 -31.11 -0.56
N ASN A 968 67.09 -29.95 -0.12
CA ASN A 968 68.40 -29.42 -0.51
C ASN A 968 69.50 -29.99 0.41
N ASP A 969 70.78 -29.80 0.07
CA ASP A 969 71.93 -30.26 0.88
C ASP A 969 71.96 -29.70 2.31
N GLY A 970 71.29 -28.56 2.54
CA GLY A 970 71.22 -27.86 3.81
C GLY A 970 72.32 -26.80 3.96
N LYS A 971 72.09 -25.86 4.86
CA LYS A 971 73.02 -24.77 5.16
C LYS A 971 73.34 -24.73 6.64
N VAL A 972 74.62 -24.83 6.98
CA VAL A 972 75.12 -24.64 8.35
C VAL A 972 74.69 -23.26 8.87
N VAL A 973 74.08 -23.24 10.07
CA VAL A 973 73.52 -22.02 10.69
C VAL A 973 73.94 -21.88 12.15
N GLY A 974 74.91 -20.99 12.38
CA GLY A 974 75.54 -20.77 13.68
C GLY A 974 76.86 -21.53 13.82
N ASP A 975 77.51 -21.35 14.97
CA ASP A 975 78.67 -22.14 15.38
C ASP A 975 78.24 -23.53 15.89
N ASP A 976 79.17 -24.48 15.97
CA ASP A 976 78.90 -25.82 16.53
C ASP A 976 78.30 -25.72 17.95
N LEU A 977 77.20 -26.43 18.18
CA LEU A 977 76.64 -26.60 19.52
C LEU A 977 77.51 -27.58 20.29
N ILE A 978 78.14 -27.12 21.37
CA ILE A 978 78.91 -27.97 22.28
C ILE A 978 77.92 -28.73 23.16
N GLY A 979 78.04 -30.06 23.16
CA GLY A 979 77.22 -30.94 23.99
C GLY A 979 77.50 -30.71 25.48
N SER A 980 76.44 -30.59 26.27
CA SER A 980 76.48 -30.36 27.72
C SER A 980 76.96 -28.96 28.17
N ASP A 981 77.36 -28.04 27.26
CA ASP A 981 77.60 -26.63 27.61
C ASP A 981 76.29 -25.83 27.65
N ALA A 982 76.08 -25.09 28.73
CA ALA A 982 74.96 -24.17 28.92
C ALA A 982 74.98 -22.92 28.01
N LYS A 983 75.98 -22.75 27.15
CA LYS A 983 76.12 -21.58 26.23
C LYS A 983 75.66 -21.83 24.79
N SER A 984 75.43 -23.08 24.40
CA SER A 984 75.03 -23.47 23.04
C SER A 984 73.58 -23.04 22.74
N PHE A 985 73.36 -21.94 22.00
CA PHE A 985 72.01 -21.42 21.70
C PHE A 985 71.86 -20.72 20.34
N ALA A 986 71.37 -21.45 19.33
CA ALA A 986 70.76 -20.83 18.15
C ALA A 986 69.30 -20.40 18.45
N ARG A 987 68.88 -19.20 17.99
CA ARG A 987 67.50 -18.68 18.16
C ARG A 987 66.66 -18.90 16.90
N LEU A 988 66.07 -20.08 16.80
CA LEU A 988 65.42 -20.60 15.60
C LEU A 988 64.07 -19.91 15.31
N ALA A 989 63.85 -19.61 14.04
CA ALA A 989 62.58 -19.19 13.47
C ALA A 989 61.83 -20.42 12.90
N PRO A 990 60.61 -20.29 12.36
CA PRO A 990 59.99 -21.37 11.58
C PRO A 990 60.91 -21.82 10.43
N GLY A 991 60.93 -23.12 10.16
CA GLY A 991 61.82 -23.73 9.16
C GLY A 991 62.13 -25.20 9.44
N TYR A 992 62.80 -25.84 8.48
CA TYR A 992 63.27 -27.22 8.56
C TYR A 992 64.73 -27.25 9.00
N TYR A 993 65.08 -28.13 9.94
CA TYR A 993 66.42 -28.21 10.53
C TYR A 993 66.90 -29.66 10.66
N SER A 994 68.22 -29.86 10.66
CA SER A 994 68.86 -31.11 11.04
C SER A 994 70.07 -30.85 11.95
N LEU A 995 70.41 -31.83 12.77
CA LEU A 995 71.57 -31.78 13.65
C LEU A 995 72.35 -33.10 13.59
N GLU A 996 73.67 -33.03 13.50
CA GLU A 996 74.57 -34.18 13.39
C GLU A 996 75.79 -34.04 14.32
N GLU A 997 76.31 -35.15 14.86
CA GLU A 997 77.46 -35.15 15.79
C GLU A 997 78.78 -35.10 15.01
N THR A 998 79.35 -33.91 14.87
CA THR A 998 80.57 -33.64 14.06
C THR A 998 81.87 -33.77 14.85
N THR A 999 81.82 -33.83 16.18
CA THR A 999 82.95 -34.26 17.01
C THR A 999 82.46 -35.17 18.12
N VAL A 1000 83.04 -36.36 18.21
CA VAL A 1000 82.74 -37.39 19.21
C VAL A 1000 83.66 -37.20 20.42
N PRO A 1001 83.19 -37.41 21.67
CA PRO A 1001 84.09 -37.45 22.83
C PRO A 1001 85.16 -38.54 22.72
N THR A 1002 86.42 -38.19 23.00
CA THR A 1002 87.56 -39.14 23.01
C THR A 1002 87.26 -40.35 23.90
N GLY A 1003 87.55 -41.55 23.39
CA GLY A 1003 87.26 -42.82 24.06
C GLY A 1003 85.87 -43.39 23.81
N TYR A 1004 85.01 -42.71 23.03
CA TYR A 1004 83.66 -43.17 22.66
C TYR A 1004 83.54 -43.52 21.17
N LYS A 1005 82.54 -44.34 20.85
CA LYS A 1005 82.21 -44.75 19.48
C LYS A 1005 81.43 -43.64 18.76
N LYS A 1006 81.71 -43.44 17.47
CA LYS A 1006 80.96 -42.49 16.62
C LYS A 1006 79.54 -43.03 16.36
N ASP A 1007 78.60 -42.09 16.22
CA ASP A 1007 77.24 -42.34 15.75
C ASP A 1007 76.93 -41.36 14.60
N ASP A 1008 76.51 -41.88 13.45
CA ASP A 1008 76.20 -41.10 12.24
C ASP A 1008 74.73 -40.65 12.17
N THR A 1009 73.97 -40.75 13.26
CA THR A 1009 72.54 -40.39 13.30
C THR A 1009 72.31 -38.88 13.15
N VAL A 1010 71.59 -38.49 12.09
CA VAL A 1010 71.19 -37.11 11.81
C VAL A 1010 69.76 -36.85 12.29
N PHE A 1011 69.60 -35.93 13.24
CA PHE A 1011 68.34 -35.61 13.90
C PHE A 1011 67.58 -34.50 13.16
N LYS A 1012 66.59 -34.86 12.35
CA LYS A 1012 65.74 -33.93 11.58
C LYS A 1012 64.49 -33.50 12.37
N PHE A 1013 64.21 -32.18 12.39
CA PHE A 1013 63.03 -31.58 13.01
C PHE A 1013 62.57 -30.32 12.26
N GLN A 1014 61.31 -29.91 12.47
CA GLN A 1014 60.73 -28.68 11.91
C GLN A 1014 60.20 -27.80 13.05
N ILE A 1015 60.31 -26.48 12.88
CA ILE A 1015 59.48 -25.51 13.62
C ILE A 1015 58.44 -24.98 12.63
N ASP A 1016 57.15 -25.17 12.89
CA ASP A 1016 56.09 -24.63 12.02
C ASP A 1016 55.82 -23.13 12.29
N SER A 1017 55.00 -22.50 11.46
CA SER A 1017 54.70 -21.06 11.59
C SER A 1017 53.77 -20.72 12.76
N ALA A 1018 53.06 -21.69 13.34
CA ALA A 1018 52.38 -21.55 14.64
C ALA A 1018 53.35 -21.77 15.82
N GLY A 1019 54.60 -22.14 15.54
CA GLY A 1019 55.66 -22.37 16.50
C GLY A 1019 55.66 -23.76 17.13
N LYS A 1020 54.96 -24.75 16.55
CA LYS A 1020 55.05 -26.15 16.99
C LYS A 1020 56.39 -26.77 16.60
N LEU A 1021 56.86 -27.72 17.40
CA LEU A 1021 58.02 -28.55 17.09
C LEU A 1021 57.52 -29.87 16.50
N LEU A 1022 57.93 -30.21 15.28
CA LEU A 1022 57.55 -31.45 14.58
C LEU A 1022 58.79 -32.31 14.28
N ASP A 1023 58.62 -33.63 14.21
CA ASP A 1023 59.65 -34.57 13.78
C ASP A 1023 59.81 -34.62 12.24
N ALA A 1024 60.72 -35.45 11.75
CA ALA A 1024 60.95 -35.67 10.33
C ALA A 1024 59.71 -36.14 9.53
N ASN A 1025 58.69 -36.66 10.21
CA ASN A 1025 57.43 -37.15 9.62
C ASN A 1025 56.28 -36.12 9.75
N GLY A 1026 56.55 -34.94 10.31
CA GLY A 1026 55.53 -33.92 10.59
C GLY A 1026 54.68 -34.19 11.84
N LYS A 1027 55.07 -35.16 12.70
CA LYS A 1027 54.37 -35.45 13.96
C LYS A 1027 54.88 -34.52 15.05
N GLU A 1028 53.96 -33.96 15.83
CA GLU A 1028 54.29 -33.01 16.91
C GLU A 1028 55.08 -33.67 18.05
N ILE A 1029 56.22 -33.07 18.39
CA ILE A 1029 57.10 -33.46 19.49
C ILE A 1029 56.59 -32.79 20.77
N THR A 1030 55.75 -33.53 21.50
CA THR A 1030 55.10 -33.08 22.75
C THR A 1030 55.82 -33.51 24.03
N ALA A 1031 56.97 -34.20 23.91
CA ALA A 1031 57.78 -34.61 25.05
C ALA A 1031 58.23 -33.38 25.87
N ASN A 1032 57.96 -33.40 27.17
CA ASN A 1032 58.19 -32.27 28.10
C ASN A 1032 59.15 -32.63 29.26
N SER A 1033 59.85 -33.75 29.12
CA SER A 1033 60.81 -34.28 30.08
C SER A 1033 61.93 -35.02 29.35
N LYS A 1034 63.10 -35.13 29.99
CA LYS A 1034 64.29 -35.78 29.43
C LYS A 1034 64.01 -37.25 29.05
N PRO A 1035 64.16 -37.66 27.77
CA PRO A 1035 64.07 -39.06 27.38
C PRO A 1035 65.24 -39.91 27.91
N MET A 1036 65.01 -41.22 28.05
CA MET A 1036 66.04 -42.20 28.46
C MET A 1036 66.87 -42.75 27.28
N THR A 1037 66.53 -42.34 26.06
CA THR A 1037 67.22 -42.65 24.80
C THR A 1037 67.43 -41.34 24.04
N ASP A 1038 68.10 -41.41 22.89
CA ASP A 1038 68.22 -40.27 21.99
C ASP A 1038 66.85 -39.71 21.61
N GLY A 1039 66.73 -38.38 21.57
CA GLY A 1039 65.48 -37.71 21.20
C GLY A 1039 65.34 -36.29 21.74
N PHE A 1040 64.36 -35.57 21.19
CA PHE A 1040 64.05 -34.19 21.57
C PHE A 1040 63.02 -34.12 22.70
N TYR A 1041 63.14 -33.10 23.55
CA TYR A 1041 62.05 -32.63 24.42
C TYR A 1041 62.00 -31.10 24.49
N LEU A 1042 60.88 -30.58 24.96
CA LEU A 1042 60.63 -29.16 25.20
C LEU A 1042 60.69 -28.84 26.69
N THR A 1043 61.40 -27.77 27.05
CA THR A 1043 61.40 -27.24 28.42
C THR A 1043 60.16 -26.40 28.71
N SER A 1044 59.87 -26.14 29.99
CA SER A 1044 58.77 -25.26 30.41
C SER A 1044 58.97 -23.78 30.00
N ASP A 1045 60.21 -23.34 29.75
CA ASP A 1045 60.54 -22.07 29.11
C ASP A 1045 60.74 -22.18 27.58
N ASN A 1046 60.15 -23.21 26.98
CA ASN A 1046 59.92 -23.39 25.54
C ASN A 1046 61.19 -23.54 24.67
N LYS A 1047 62.32 -23.92 25.29
CA LYS A 1047 63.56 -24.31 24.61
C LYS A 1047 63.44 -25.74 24.07
N ILE A 1048 64.11 -26.01 22.96
CA ILE A 1048 64.26 -27.34 22.36
C ILE A 1048 65.56 -27.94 22.91
N VAL A 1049 65.52 -29.16 23.44
CA VAL A 1049 66.71 -29.88 23.90
C VAL A 1049 66.79 -31.23 23.20
N LEU A 1050 67.92 -31.53 22.55
CA LEU A 1050 68.27 -32.88 22.12
C LEU A 1050 69.05 -33.60 23.23
N ILE A 1051 68.67 -34.83 23.53
CA ILE A 1051 69.49 -35.78 24.29
C ILE A 1051 70.21 -36.72 23.31
N LYS A 1052 71.51 -36.97 23.52
CA LYS A 1052 72.28 -37.96 22.76
C LYS A 1052 73.19 -38.79 23.66
N TYR A 1053 73.06 -40.12 23.61
CA TYR A 1053 73.90 -41.10 24.28
C TYR A 1053 74.98 -41.65 23.31
N ASN A 1054 76.22 -41.85 23.79
CA ASN A 1054 77.27 -42.60 23.04
C ASN A 1054 77.77 -43.80 23.85
N GLU A 1055 78.15 -44.86 23.15
CA GLU A 1055 78.74 -46.08 23.70
C GLU A 1055 80.26 -45.92 23.86
N LEU A 1056 80.80 -46.43 24.97
CA LEU A 1056 82.24 -46.42 25.26
C LEU A 1056 83.01 -47.36 24.32
N ARG A 1057 84.25 -47.05 23.97
CA ARG A 1057 85.16 -47.96 23.25
C ARG A 1057 85.70 -49.04 24.19
N ASP A 1058 85.93 -50.23 23.63
CA ASP A 1058 86.51 -51.37 24.33
C ASP A 1058 88.03 -51.07 24.60
N PHE A 1059 88.69 -51.82 25.49
CA PHE A 1059 90.03 -51.51 26.04
C PHE A 1059 91.04 -52.64 25.75
N ASP A 1060 92.22 -52.32 25.23
CA ASP A 1060 93.34 -53.26 25.08
C ASP A 1060 94.26 -53.21 26.30
N PHE A 1061 94.71 -54.37 26.79
CA PHE A 1061 95.76 -54.44 27.82
C PHE A 1061 97.16 -54.55 27.19
N SER A 1062 98.08 -53.72 27.66
CA SER A 1062 99.51 -53.77 27.33
C SER A 1062 100.36 -53.89 28.59
N ILE A 1063 101.43 -54.68 28.53
CA ILE A 1063 102.39 -54.84 29.62
C ILE A 1063 103.75 -54.27 29.21
N LEU A 1064 104.38 -53.52 30.13
CA LEU A 1064 105.75 -53.07 30.04
C LEU A 1064 106.61 -53.76 31.10
N LYS A 1065 107.33 -54.79 30.68
CA LYS A 1065 108.17 -55.63 31.54
C LYS A 1065 109.55 -55.03 31.75
N LYS A 1066 109.98 -54.91 33.02
CA LYS A 1066 111.26 -54.31 33.40
C LYS A 1066 112.03 -55.13 34.43
N ASN A 1067 113.33 -54.90 34.52
CA ASN A 1067 114.20 -55.36 35.60
C ASN A 1067 113.97 -54.50 36.87
N SER A 1068 113.67 -55.14 38.00
CA SER A 1068 113.27 -54.48 39.26
C SER A 1068 114.34 -53.61 39.94
N GLN A 1069 115.59 -53.64 39.45
CA GLN A 1069 116.72 -52.88 40.03
C GLN A 1069 117.30 -51.85 39.05
N SER A 1070 117.29 -52.14 37.75
CA SER A 1070 117.91 -51.31 36.70
C SER A 1070 116.93 -50.64 35.75
N ASN A 1071 115.62 -50.92 35.88
CA ASN A 1071 114.54 -50.45 35.02
C ASN A 1071 114.69 -50.75 33.52
N LYS A 1072 115.71 -51.54 33.12
CA LYS A 1072 115.89 -52.02 31.76
C LYS A 1072 114.72 -52.92 31.33
N PRO A 1073 114.31 -52.90 30.05
CA PRO A 1073 113.26 -53.77 29.53
C PRO A 1073 113.64 -55.25 29.59
N LEU A 1074 112.63 -56.13 29.55
CA LEU A 1074 112.80 -57.59 29.53
C LEU A 1074 111.94 -58.26 28.45
N ALA A 1075 112.61 -58.81 27.44
CA ALA A 1075 112.02 -59.62 26.37
C ALA A 1075 111.61 -61.03 26.83
N ASP A 1076 110.96 -61.78 25.93
CA ASP A 1076 110.66 -63.21 26.08
C ASP A 1076 109.85 -63.62 27.34
N THR A 1077 109.23 -62.66 28.01
CA THR A 1077 108.34 -62.91 29.16
C THR A 1077 106.94 -63.18 28.63
N GLU A 1078 106.30 -64.26 29.08
CA GLU A 1078 104.94 -64.63 28.64
C GLU A 1078 103.92 -64.45 29.77
N PHE A 1079 102.72 -64.02 29.40
CA PHE A 1079 101.59 -63.81 30.30
C PHE A 1079 100.29 -64.39 29.72
N SER A 1080 99.32 -64.61 30.60
CA SER A 1080 97.95 -65.00 30.28
C SER A 1080 96.94 -64.03 30.90
N LEU A 1081 95.91 -63.64 30.14
CA LEU A 1081 94.77 -62.83 30.55
C LEU A 1081 93.51 -63.72 30.69
N ALA A 1082 92.77 -63.55 31.78
CA ALA A 1082 91.47 -64.18 32.03
C ALA A 1082 90.50 -63.21 32.74
N THR A 1083 89.24 -63.58 32.93
CA THR A 1083 88.35 -62.83 33.85
C THR A 1083 88.61 -63.26 35.30
N LYS A 1084 88.18 -62.44 36.25
CA LYS A 1084 88.14 -62.83 37.67
C LYS A 1084 87.11 -63.93 37.96
N GLU A 1085 86.06 -64.03 37.14
CA GLU A 1085 84.97 -65.01 37.34
C GLU A 1085 85.33 -66.41 36.83
N ASP A 1086 86.10 -66.51 35.74
CA ASP A 1086 86.71 -67.76 35.27
C ASP A 1086 88.19 -67.55 34.93
N SER A 1087 89.02 -67.63 35.96
CA SER A 1087 90.48 -67.52 35.84
C SER A 1087 91.18 -68.78 35.31
N ASN A 1088 90.44 -69.83 34.94
CA ASN A 1088 91.01 -71.01 34.28
C ASN A 1088 90.95 -70.90 32.75
N THR A 1089 89.95 -70.20 32.21
CA THR A 1089 89.82 -69.94 30.78
C THR A 1089 90.70 -68.75 30.38
N ILE A 1090 91.84 -69.05 29.75
CA ILE A 1090 92.71 -68.02 29.19
C ILE A 1090 92.07 -67.43 27.93
N LEU A 1091 91.73 -66.14 28.00
CA LEU A 1091 91.12 -65.38 26.92
C LEU A 1091 92.14 -65.00 25.84
N ALA A 1092 93.33 -64.61 26.29
CA ALA A 1092 94.41 -64.11 25.47
C ALA A 1092 95.77 -64.35 26.13
N THR A 1093 96.83 -64.42 25.34
CA THR A 1093 98.21 -64.50 25.82
C THR A 1093 99.06 -63.38 25.27
N LEU A 1094 100.17 -63.11 25.93
CA LEU A 1094 101.11 -62.06 25.63
C LEU A 1094 102.52 -62.65 25.66
N LYS A 1095 103.40 -62.16 24.78
CA LYS A 1095 104.85 -62.32 24.88
C LYS A 1095 105.54 -60.97 24.69
N THR A 1096 106.52 -60.63 25.53
CA THR A 1096 107.25 -59.35 25.44
C THR A 1096 108.38 -59.36 24.40
N ASN A 1097 108.58 -58.20 23.76
CA ASN A 1097 109.63 -57.93 22.76
C ASN A 1097 110.93 -57.37 23.40
N ASP A 1098 111.91 -57.02 22.58
CA ASP A 1098 113.21 -56.45 23.02
C ASP A 1098 113.09 -55.13 23.80
N GLU A 1099 112.01 -54.37 23.60
CA GLU A 1099 111.67 -53.16 24.36
C GLU A 1099 110.90 -53.48 25.66
N GLY A 1100 110.71 -54.77 25.98
CA GLY A 1100 109.98 -55.25 27.14
C GLY A 1100 108.47 -55.05 27.05
N THR A 1101 107.96 -54.57 25.91
CA THR A 1101 106.54 -54.29 25.70
C THR A 1101 105.83 -55.46 25.04
N GLY A 1102 104.51 -55.49 25.18
CA GLY A 1102 103.62 -56.27 24.32
C GLY A 1102 102.16 -56.04 24.66
N GLN A 1103 101.27 -56.61 23.84
CA GLN A 1103 99.81 -56.55 23.99
C GLN A 1103 99.25 -57.98 24.04
N PHE A 1104 98.06 -58.14 24.62
CA PHE A 1104 97.37 -59.43 24.66
C PHE A 1104 96.74 -59.78 23.32
N LEU A 1105 97.06 -60.97 22.82
CA LEU A 1105 96.55 -61.53 21.58
C LEU A 1105 95.65 -62.73 21.83
N ASP A 1106 94.57 -62.84 21.04
CA ASP A 1106 93.68 -64.00 21.03
C ASP A 1106 94.37 -65.26 20.49
N ALA A 1107 93.70 -66.41 20.55
CA ALA A 1107 94.22 -67.67 20.04
C ALA A 1107 94.42 -67.72 18.50
N SER A 1108 94.02 -66.67 17.77
CA SER A 1108 94.24 -66.49 16.33
C SER A 1108 95.34 -65.47 16.01
N GLY A 1109 95.88 -64.75 17.01
CA GLY A 1109 96.92 -63.74 16.86
C GLY A 1109 96.41 -62.29 16.72
N ASN A 1110 95.12 -62.01 16.91
CA ASN A 1110 94.56 -60.65 16.86
C ASN A 1110 94.62 -59.97 18.25
N HIS A 1111 94.62 -58.64 18.30
CA HIS A 1111 94.50 -57.89 19.56
C HIS A 1111 93.20 -58.24 20.30
N TYR A 1112 93.29 -58.52 21.60
CA TYR A 1112 92.13 -58.88 22.42
C TYR A 1112 91.68 -57.73 23.33
N GLY A 1113 90.71 -56.96 22.84
CA GLY A 1113 90.05 -55.90 23.60
C GLY A 1113 89.03 -56.44 24.61
N VAL A 1114 88.92 -55.77 25.75
CA VAL A 1114 88.02 -56.07 26.87
C VAL A 1114 87.03 -54.95 27.14
N ARG A 1115 85.94 -55.24 27.86
CA ARG A 1115 84.92 -54.26 28.24
C ARG A 1115 85.04 -53.90 29.73
N PRO A 1116 84.30 -52.90 30.23
CA PRO A 1116 84.14 -52.70 31.67
C PRO A 1116 83.84 -54.01 32.42
N GLY A 1117 84.64 -54.31 33.44
CA GLY A 1117 84.73 -55.62 34.10
C GLY A 1117 86.05 -55.81 34.86
N THR A 1118 86.20 -56.94 35.56
CA THR A 1118 87.41 -57.26 36.34
C THR A 1118 88.17 -58.45 35.75
N TYR A 1119 89.46 -58.22 35.50
CA TYR A 1119 90.35 -59.13 34.78
C TYR A 1119 91.55 -59.53 35.63
N VAL A 1120 92.08 -60.72 35.37
CA VAL A 1120 93.30 -61.23 36.00
C VAL A 1120 94.37 -61.49 34.95
N ILE A 1121 95.58 -61.05 35.25
CA ILE A 1121 96.77 -61.18 34.40
C ILE A 1121 97.83 -61.93 35.21
N LYS A 1122 98.36 -63.01 34.65
CA LYS A 1122 99.38 -63.84 35.30
C LYS A 1122 100.62 -63.98 34.42
N GLU A 1123 101.80 -63.87 35.02
CA GLU A 1123 103.04 -64.24 34.33
C GLU A 1123 103.14 -65.77 34.26
N THR A 1124 103.21 -66.33 33.06
CA THR A 1124 103.29 -67.76 32.83
C THR A 1124 104.73 -68.24 32.64
N LYS A 1125 105.63 -67.33 32.23
CA LYS A 1125 107.04 -67.64 31.97
C LYS A 1125 107.92 -66.40 32.16
N ALA A 1126 108.90 -66.53 33.05
CA ALA A 1126 109.90 -65.51 33.32
C ALA A 1126 110.98 -65.46 32.21
N PRO A 1127 111.60 -64.30 31.98
CA PRO A 1127 112.74 -64.18 31.08
C PRO A 1127 113.96 -64.95 31.60
N GLU A 1128 114.88 -65.31 30.70
CA GLU A 1128 116.07 -66.08 31.08
C GLU A 1128 116.93 -65.29 32.09
N GLY A 1129 117.36 -65.99 33.15
CA GLY A 1129 118.07 -65.35 34.26
C GLY A 1129 117.20 -64.59 35.27
N PHE A 1130 115.85 -64.64 35.18
CA PHE A 1130 114.94 -63.97 36.14
C PHE A 1130 114.00 -64.93 36.88
N VAL A 1131 113.54 -64.52 38.06
CA VAL A 1131 112.53 -65.23 38.87
C VAL A 1131 111.13 -64.95 38.31
N LEU A 1132 110.26 -65.97 38.34
CA LEU A 1132 108.86 -65.90 37.92
C LEU A 1132 108.00 -65.20 38.99
N LEU A 1133 107.08 -64.36 38.54
CA LEU A 1133 105.98 -63.87 39.39
C LEU A 1133 104.87 -64.93 39.42
N GLU A 1134 104.84 -65.73 40.48
CA GLU A 1134 103.82 -66.79 40.66
C GLU A 1134 102.41 -66.23 40.94
N GLY A 1135 102.31 -64.96 41.33
CA GLY A 1135 101.09 -64.26 41.69
C GLY A 1135 100.25 -63.75 40.52
N ILE A 1136 99.15 -63.07 40.85
CA ILE A 1136 98.21 -62.49 39.88
C ILE A 1136 98.11 -60.97 40.00
N LEU A 1137 98.06 -60.29 38.86
CA LEU A 1137 97.63 -58.90 38.73
C LEU A 1137 96.11 -58.88 38.50
N GLU A 1138 95.36 -58.19 39.34
CA GLU A 1138 93.92 -57.95 39.15
C GLU A 1138 93.68 -56.50 38.73
N VAL A 1139 92.84 -56.27 37.71
CA VAL A 1139 92.49 -54.93 37.20
C VAL A 1139 90.98 -54.82 37.00
N THR A 1140 90.36 -53.73 37.49
CA THR A 1140 88.94 -53.42 37.24
C THR A 1140 88.77 -52.20 36.33
N ILE A 1141 87.89 -52.30 35.34
CA ILE A 1141 87.50 -51.22 34.42
C ILE A 1141 86.02 -50.87 34.70
N ASN A 1142 85.73 -49.60 34.98
CA ASN A 1142 84.39 -49.10 35.31
C ASN A 1142 83.56 -48.76 34.06
N ALA A 1143 82.23 -48.73 34.20
CA ALA A 1143 81.29 -48.42 33.11
C ALA A 1143 81.36 -46.97 32.56
N ASP A 1144 82.13 -46.09 33.19
CA ASP A 1144 82.44 -44.75 32.67
C ASP A 1144 83.81 -44.65 31.98
N GLY A 1145 84.54 -45.78 31.87
CA GLY A 1145 85.85 -45.86 31.26
C GLY A 1145 87.02 -45.52 32.18
N THR A 1146 86.77 -45.25 33.46
CA THR A 1146 87.84 -45.14 34.46
C THR A 1146 88.35 -46.53 34.87
N VAL A 1147 89.66 -46.65 35.15
CA VAL A 1147 90.20 -47.85 35.81
C VAL A 1147 90.07 -47.68 37.31
N GLY A 1148 89.56 -48.72 37.97
CA GLY A 1148 89.43 -48.80 39.43
C GLY A 1148 90.74 -49.24 40.09
N ASP A 1149 90.62 -49.97 41.19
CA ASP A 1149 91.81 -50.49 41.88
C ASP A 1149 92.48 -51.62 41.07
N VAL A 1150 93.81 -51.65 41.18
CA VAL A 1150 94.69 -52.64 40.55
C VAL A 1150 95.58 -53.23 41.63
N THR A 1151 95.65 -54.55 41.74
CA THR A 1151 96.41 -55.21 42.81
C THR A 1151 97.32 -56.31 42.27
N TYR A 1152 98.40 -56.63 42.99
CA TYR A 1152 99.18 -57.84 42.83
C TYR A 1152 99.11 -58.67 44.12
N ASP A 1153 98.64 -59.91 44.02
CA ASP A 1153 98.36 -60.81 45.16
C ASP A 1153 97.59 -60.13 46.32
N GLY A 1154 96.58 -59.33 45.98
CA GLY A 1154 95.72 -58.65 46.94
C GLY A 1154 96.35 -57.44 47.64
N LYS A 1155 97.41 -56.85 47.06
CA LYS A 1155 97.99 -55.57 47.48
C LYS A 1155 97.99 -54.57 46.32
N ASP A 1156 97.59 -53.34 46.58
CA ASP A 1156 97.52 -52.27 45.59
C ASP A 1156 98.86 -52.09 44.85
N LEU A 1157 98.79 -51.95 43.54
CA LEU A 1157 99.92 -51.52 42.71
C LEU A 1157 100.15 -50.01 42.86
N ASP A 1158 101.37 -49.56 42.57
CA ASP A 1158 101.64 -48.13 42.44
C ASP A 1158 100.83 -47.55 41.27
N LYS A 1159 100.22 -46.39 41.46
CA LYS A 1159 99.42 -45.73 40.41
C LYS A 1159 100.28 -45.26 39.24
N ASP A 1160 101.55 -44.95 39.48
CA ASP A 1160 102.51 -44.63 38.42
C ASP A 1160 102.88 -45.85 37.54
N ALA A 1161 102.53 -47.07 37.96
CA ALA A 1161 102.69 -48.28 37.16
C ALA A 1161 101.52 -48.54 36.19
N ILE A 1162 100.44 -47.74 36.23
CA ILE A 1162 99.21 -47.93 35.45
C ILE A 1162 98.93 -46.67 34.64
N LYS A 1163 98.75 -46.80 33.32
CA LYS A 1163 98.34 -45.66 32.46
C LYS A 1163 97.12 -46.01 31.63
N VAL A 1164 96.12 -45.13 31.66
CA VAL A 1164 94.90 -45.24 30.85
C VAL A 1164 94.97 -44.21 29.73
N ASN A 1165 95.02 -44.68 28.49
CA ASN A 1165 95.05 -43.85 27.29
C ASN A 1165 93.74 -44.05 26.52
N LEU A 1166 92.82 -43.10 26.63
CA LEU A 1166 91.63 -43.10 25.77
C LEU A 1166 92.01 -42.80 24.32
N LYS A 1167 91.26 -43.33 23.36
CA LYS A 1167 91.54 -43.24 21.91
C LYS A 1167 90.35 -42.73 21.12
N ASP A 1168 90.64 -42.01 20.04
CA ASP A 1168 89.62 -41.45 19.14
C ASP A 1168 89.20 -42.45 18.04
N GLU A 1169 90.13 -43.28 17.54
CA GLU A 1169 89.92 -44.18 16.40
C GLU A 1169 90.04 -45.69 16.73
N ASP A 1170 90.96 -46.09 17.62
CA ASP A 1170 91.19 -47.49 18.07
C ASP A 1170 90.45 -47.84 19.39
N ASN A 1171 90.68 -49.04 19.93
CA ASN A 1171 90.36 -49.35 21.33
C ASN A 1171 91.14 -48.44 22.29
N ASN A 1172 90.54 -48.14 23.44
CA ASN A 1172 91.25 -47.51 24.56
C ASN A 1172 92.40 -48.42 25.04
N VAL A 1173 93.45 -47.92 25.71
CA VAL A 1173 94.59 -48.76 26.11
C VAL A 1173 94.94 -48.60 27.59
N ILE A 1174 95.15 -49.71 28.29
CA ILE A 1174 95.66 -49.74 29.67
C ILE A 1174 97.06 -50.37 29.66
N GLU A 1175 98.07 -49.56 29.94
CA GLU A 1175 99.48 -49.97 30.07
C GLU A 1175 99.80 -50.29 31.55
N LEU A 1176 100.33 -51.48 31.83
CA LEU A 1176 100.76 -51.91 33.17
C LEU A 1176 102.27 -52.19 33.19
N THR A 1177 103.03 -51.50 34.03
CA THR A 1177 104.46 -51.77 34.24
C THR A 1177 104.67 -52.87 35.29
N VAL A 1178 105.35 -53.96 34.92
CA VAL A 1178 105.53 -55.15 35.79
C VAL A 1178 107.01 -55.54 35.87
N ALA A 1179 107.57 -55.66 37.08
CA ALA A 1179 109.02 -55.79 37.29
C ALA A 1179 109.48 -57.18 37.77
N ASN A 1180 110.59 -57.71 37.21
CA ASN A 1180 111.20 -58.99 37.62
C ASN A 1180 112.61 -58.84 38.20
N THR A 1181 112.94 -59.76 39.11
CA THR A 1181 114.21 -59.81 39.84
C THR A 1181 115.12 -60.94 39.32
N PRO A 1182 116.45 -60.72 39.13
CA PRO A 1182 117.37 -61.74 38.66
C PRO A 1182 117.47 -62.99 39.55
N LYS A 1183 117.75 -64.15 38.93
CA LYS A 1183 118.10 -65.42 39.58
C LYS A 1183 119.54 -65.39 40.12
N GLY A 1184 119.82 -66.27 41.09
CA GLY A 1184 121.18 -66.55 41.57
C GLY A 1184 121.73 -65.60 42.63
N GLN A 1185 121.00 -64.55 43.00
CA GLN A 1185 121.28 -63.77 44.21
C GLN A 1185 120.24 -64.09 45.29
N LEU A 1186 120.71 -64.34 46.51
CA LEU A 1186 119.86 -64.44 47.70
C LEU A 1186 119.19 -63.08 47.96
N PRO A 1187 117.98 -63.05 48.55
CA PRO A 1187 117.33 -61.80 48.90
C PRO A 1187 118.22 -60.98 49.83
N ALA A 1188 118.35 -59.68 49.55
CA ALA A 1188 119.15 -58.76 50.35
C ALA A 1188 118.52 -58.59 51.74
N THR A 1189 118.97 -59.38 52.71
CA THR A 1189 118.53 -59.37 54.11
C THR A 1189 119.12 -58.18 54.87
N GLY A 1190 118.83 -56.97 54.38
CA GLY A 1190 119.36 -55.69 54.85
C GLY A 1190 118.25 -54.66 55.09
N GLY A 1191 117.35 -54.94 56.03
CA GLY A 1191 116.34 -53.97 56.47
C GLY A 1191 116.94 -52.70 57.09
N SER A 1192 116.13 -51.65 57.21
CA SER A 1192 116.55 -50.26 57.49
C SER A 1192 117.36 -50.01 58.78
N GLY A 1193 117.44 -50.97 59.70
CA GLY A 1193 118.11 -50.80 61.00
C GLY A 1193 119.59 -50.41 60.95
N ILE A 1194 120.33 -50.77 59.89
CA ILE A 1194 121.77 -50.46 59.78
C ILE A 1194 122.02 -48.95 59.63
N GLN A 1195 121.17 -48.21 58.91
CA GLN A 1195 121.32 -46.76 58.80
C GLN A 1195 121.12 -46.05 60.15
N THR A 1196 120.18 -46.53 60.98
CA THR A 1196 119.92 -45.98 62.32
C THR A 1196 121.17 -46.04 63.20
N PHE A 1197 121.91 -47.15 63.20
CA PHE A 1197 123.14 -47.27 63.99
C PHE A 1197 124.26 -46.34 63.50
N ILE A 1198 124.38 -46.11 62.19
CA ILE A 1198 125.38 -45.17 61.63
C ILE A 1198 125.03 -43.72 62.01
N ILE A 1199 123.76 -43.34 61.94
CA ILE A 1199 123.29 -41.99 62.33
C ILE A 1199 123.48 -41.75 63.83
N VAL A 1200 123.14 -42.72 64.68
CA VAL A 1200 123.35 -42.63 66.14
C VAL A 1200 124.85 -42.56 66.48
N ALA A 1201 125.71 -43.29 65.77
CA ALA A 1201 127.16 -43.21 65.98
C ALA A 1201 127.72 -41.81 65.65
N LEU A 1202 127.33 -41.20 64.52
CA LEU A 1202 127.74 -39.82 64.20
C LEU A 1202 127.19 -38.79 65.21
N ALA A 1203 125.95 -38.96 65.68
CA ALA A 1203 125.36 -38.09 66.69
C ALA A 1203 126.10 -38.15 68.04
N LEU A 1204 126.52 -39.33 68.48
CA LEU A 1204 127.28 -39.50 69.73
C LEU A 1204 128.70 -38.93 69.63
N VAL A 1205 129.40 -39.13 68.50
CA VAL A 1205 130.74 -38.58 68.28
C VAL A 1205 130.72 -37.05 68.20
N THR A 1206 129.73 -36.45 67.54
CA THR A 1206 129.57 -34.99 67.48
C THR A 1206 129.17 -34.39 68.82
N ALA A 1207 128.27 -35.04 69.59
CA ALA A 1207 127.92 -34.64 70.95
C ALA A 1207 129.13 -34.70 71.91
N ALA A 1208 129.94 -35.76 71.85
CA ALA A 1208 131.16 -35.88 72.66
C ALA A 1208 132.22 -34.82 72.30
N GLY A 1209 132.38 -34.51 71.01
CA GLY A 1209 133.22 -33.41 70.55
C GLY A 1209 132.74 -32.06 71.09
N ALA A 1210 131.45 -31.76 70.96
CA ALA A 1210 130.85 -30.52 71.47
C ALA A 1210 130.97 -30.39 73.00
N LEU A 1211 130.75 -31.47 73.77
CA LEU A 1211 130.92 -31.47 75.23
C LEU A 1211 132.39 -31.27 75.64
N THR A 1212 133.33 -31.87 74.91
CA THR A 1212 134.77 -31.68 75.17
C THR A 1212 135.21 -30.24 74.88
N ILE A 1213 134.73 -29.65 73.78
CA ILE A 1213 134.97 -28.24 73.43
C ILE A 1213 134.33 -27.32 74.47
N CYS A 1214 133.08 -27.57 74.90
CA CYS A 1214 132.43 -26.79 75.96
C CYS A 1214 133.15 -26.90 77.31
N TYR A 1215 133.71 -28.05 77.66
CA TYR A 1215 134.50 -28.24 78.88
C TYR A 1215 135.79 -27.38 78.84
N PHE A 1216 136.55 -27.44 77.74
CA PHE A 1216 137.73 -26.61 77.55
C PHE A 1216 137.41 -25.10 77.42
N TYR A 1217 136.27 -24.73 76.83
CA TYR A 1217 135.87 -23.33 76.67
C TYR A 1217 135.36 -22.70 77.98
N ARG A 1218 134.70 -23.49 78.85
CA ARG A 1218 134.15 -23.00 80.13
C ARG A 1218 135.20 -22.82 81.22
N ASN A 1219 136.24 -23.67 81.25
CA ASN A 1219 137.27 -23.65 82.30
C ASN A 1219 138.65 -23.10 81.84
N ARG A 1220 138.71 -22.41 80.69
CA ARG A 1220 139.94 -21.74 80.23
C ARG A 1220 139.77 -20.23 80.04
N LYS A 1221 139.07 -19.61 81.00
CA LYS A 1221 139.25 -18.20 81.32
C LYS A 1221 140.14 -18.09 82.57
N GLU A 1222 141.02 -17.10 82.50
CA GLU A 1222 141.87 -16.57 83.57
C GLU A 1222 143.08 -17.45 83.96
N LEU A 1223 144.25 -16.82 83.85
CA LEU A 1223 145.52 -17.28 84.38
C LEU A 1223 146.08 -16.06 85.14
N ASN A 1224 145.76 -16.00 86.43
CA ASN A 1224 146.23 -15.08 87.46
C ASN A 1224 145.95 -15.73 88.83
#